data_AF-A0AA97KSG8-F1
#
_entry.id   AF-A0AA97KSG8-F1
#
_cell.length_a   1.000
_cell.length_b   1.000
_cell.length_c   1.000
_cell.angle_alpha   90.00
_cell.angle_beta   90.00
_cell.angle_gamma   90.00
#
_symmetry.space_group_name_H-M   'P 1'
#
loop_
_entity.id
_entity.type
_entity.pdbx_description
1 polymer ?
#
loop_
_entity_poly.entity_id
_entity_poly.type
_entity_poly.pdbx_seq_one_letter_code
_entity_poly.pdbx_strand_id
1 'polypeptide(L)'
;MKVLKKATLKVRDRVRTKMERDILVEVNHPFIVKLHYAFQTEGKLYLILDFLRGGDLFTRLSKEVMFTEDDVKFYLAELALALDHLHSLGIIYRDLKPENILLDEEGHIKLTDFGLSKESIDHEKKAYSFCGTVEYMAPEVVNRRGHTQSADWWSFGVLMFEMLTGTLPFQGKDRKETMTMILKAKLGMPQFLSPEAQSLLRMLFKRNPANRLGAGPDGVEEIKRHHFFSTIDWNKLYRREINPPFKPATGRPEDTFYFDPEFTAKTPRDSPGIPPSANAHQLFRGFSFVAIASEDESQAMQTSGVHSIVQQLHRNSIQFTDGYEVKQDIGVGSYSVCKRCIHKATNMEYAVKIIDKSKRDPTEEIEILLRYGQHPNIITLKDVYDDGKYVYLVTELMKGGELLDKILRQKFFSEREASAVLLTITKTVDYLHAQGVVHRDLKPSNILYVDESGNPESIRICDFGFAKQLRAENGLLMTPCYTANFVAPEVLKRQGYDAACDIWSLGVLLYTMLTGYTPFANGPDDTPEEILARIGSGKFSLSGGYWNSVSDTAKDLVSKMLHVDPHQRLTAAQVLKHPWIVHCDQLPQFQLNRQDAPHLVKGAMAATYSALNRNQSPVLEPVGRSTLAQRRGVKKITSTAL
;
A
#
# COMPACT_ATOMS: atom_id res chain seq x y z
N MET A 1 19.47 -4.32 2.74
CA MET A 1 20.81 -4.29 3.38
C MET A 1 20.87 -5.33 4.50
N LYS A 2 21.78 -6.30 4.40
CA LYS A 2 22.06 -7.32 5.44
C LYS A 2 23.28 -6.88 6.26
N VAL A 3 23.16 -6.88 7.59
CA VAL A 3 24.22 -6.42 8.51
C VAL A 3 24.59 -7.53 9.49
N LEU A 4 25.87 -7.88 9.57
CA LEU A 4 26.39 -8.91 10.49
C LEU A 4 27.42 -8.32 11.45
N LYS A 5 27.32 -8.64 12.75
CA LYS A 5 28.29 -8.21 13.78
C LYS A 5 29.46 -9.20 13.87
N LYS A 6 30.69 -8.73 13.65
CA LYS A 6 31.89 -9.61 13.66
C LYS A 6 32.12 -10.30 15.01
N ALA A 7 31.77 -9.63 16.11
CA ALA A 7 31.93 -10.13 17.47
C ALA A 7 30.96 -11.29 17.82
N THR A 8 29.78 -11.36 17.21
CA THR A 8 28.78 -12.41 17.48
C THR A 8 28.93 -13.63 16.59
N LEU A 9 29.68 -13.50 15.47
CA LEU A 9 29.93 -14.62 14.57
C LEU A 9 30.93 -15.60 15.18
N LYS A 10 30.49 -16.85 15.36
CA LYS A 10 31.40 -17.97 15.67
C LYS A 10 32.34 -18.18 14.48
N VAL A 11 33.50 -18.80 14.72
CA VAL A 11 34.52 -19.01 13.67
C VAL A 11 33.95 -19.64 12.39
N ARG A 12 33.05 -20.63 12.50
CA ARG A 12 32.39 -21.25 11.35
C ARG A 12 31.44 -20.30 10.61
N ASP A 13 30.72 -19.45 11.32
CA ASP A 13 29.78 -18.49 10.72
C ASP A 13 30.53 -17.38 9.98
N ARG A 14 31.74 -17.01 10.44
CA ARG A 14 32.61 -16.05 9.73
C ARG A 14 33.04 -16.54 8.36
N VAL A 15 33.38 -17.83 8.25
CA VAL A 15 33.76 -18.46 6.97
C VAL A 15 32.54 -18.51 6.05
N ARG A 16 31.36 -18.89 6.58
CA ARG A 16 30.10 -18.90 5.83
C ARG A 16 29.74 -17.54 5.25
N THR A 17 29.81 -16.47 6.04
CA THR A 17 29.51 -15.11 5.56
C THR A 17 30.47 -14.65 4.46
N LYS A 18 31.75 -15.06 4.54
CA LYS A 18 32.71 -14.77 3.48
C LYS A 18 32.37 -15.53 2.20
N MET A 19 32.09 -16.83 2.30
CA MET A 19 31.67 -17.65 1.15
C MET A 19 30.36 -17.17 0.54
N GLU A 20 29.38 -16.76 1.36
CA GLU A 20 28.12 -16.18 0.88
C GLU A 20 28.38 -14.95 0.02
N ARG A 21 29.25 -14.05 0.48
CA ARG A 21 29.67 -12.88 -0.28
C ARG A 21 30.37 -13.28 -1.57
N ASP A 22 31.32 -14.21 -1.52
CA ASP A 22 32.12 -14.64 -2.68
C ASP A 22 31.21 -15.25 -3.77
N ILE A 23 30.28 -16.14 -3.39
CA ILE A 23 29.26 -16.72 -4.30
C ILE A 23 28.41 -15.62 -4.94
N LEU A 24 27.92 -14.66 -4.16
CA LEU A 24 27.07 -13.59 -4.66
C LEU A 24 27.79 -12.61 -5.60
N VAL A 25 29.13 -12.58 -5.61
CA VAL A 25 29.92 -11.83 -6.58
C VAL A 25 30.00 -12.55 -7.93
N GLU A 26 30.04 -13.88 -7.92
CA GLU A 26 30.21 -14.69 -9.14
C GLU A 26 28.89 -14.98 -9.86
N VAL A 27 27.77 -14.98 -9.14
CA VAL A 27 26.46 -15.34 -9.66
C VAL A 27 25.77 -14.13 -10.30
N ASN A 28 25.32 -14.28 -11.55
CA ASN A 28 24.51 -13.29 -12.25
C ASN A 28 23.40 -13.99 -13.05
N HIS A 29 22.18 -13.95 -12.52
CA HIS A 29 21.04 -14.64 -13.09
C HIS A 29 19.72 -13.92 -12.79
N PRO A 30 18.75 -13.84 -13.73
CA PRO A 30 17.49 -13.12 -13.52
C PRO A 30 16.71 -13.59 -12.30
N PHE A 31 16.80 -14.87 -11.93
CA PHE A 31 16.08 -15.47 -10.79
C PHE A 31 16.93 -15.68 -9.53
N ILE A 32 18.06 -14.98 -9.41
CA ILE A 32 18.91 -14.98 -8.20
C ILE A 32 19.10 -13.54 -7.72
N VAL A 33 19.14 -13.34 -6.40
CA VAL A 33 19.38 -12.02 -5.79
C VAL A 33 20.76 -11.48 -6.19
N LYS A 34 20.82 -10.21 -6.62
CA LYS A 34 22.08 -9.53 -6.98
C LYS A 34 22.72 -8.89 -5.75
N LEU A 35 24.06 -8.97 -5.67
CA LEU A 35 24.86 -8.19 -4.73
C LEU A 35 25.37 -6.92 -5.42
N HIS A 36 24.94 -5.77 -4.92
CA HIS A 36 25.33 -4.45 -5.42
C HIS A 36 26.62 -3.96 -4.77
N TYR A 37 26.71 -4.10 -3.44
CA TYR A 37 27.88 -3.67 -2.68
C TYR A 37 28.14 -4.62 -1.51
N ALA A 38 29.40 -4.82 -1.18
CA ALA A 38 29.80 -5.36 0.11
C ALA A 38 30.79 -4.38 0.75
N PHE A 39 30.70 -4.16 2.05
CA PHE A 39 31.68 -3.36 2.78
C PHE A 39 31.71 -3.74 4.26
N GLN A 40 32.68 -3.20 5.00
CA GLN A 40 32.87 -3.53 6.39
C GLN A 40 33.32 -2.31 7.20
N THR A 41 33.00 -2.34 8.49
CA THR A 41 33.58 -1.46 9.51
C THR A 41 34.43 -2.30 10.47
N GLU A 42 35.05 -1.68 11.48
CA GLU A 42 35.80 -2.43 12.49
C GLU A 42 34.95 -3.52 13.18
N GLY A 43 33.66 -3.26 13.39
CA GLY A 43 32.76 -4.16 14.12
C GLY A 43 31.77 -4.95 13.27
N LYS A 44 31.54 -4.62 11.99
CA LYS A 44 30.42 -5.15 11.19
C LYS A 44 30.77 -5.44 9.73
N LEU A 45 29.96 -6.29 9.10
CA LEU A 45 29.94 -6.60 7.67
C LEU A 45 28.58 -6.21 7.09
N TYR A 46 28.58 -5.66 5.88
CA TYR A 46 27.40 -5.16 5.18
C TYR A 46 27.33 -5.78 3.79
N LEU A 47 26.17 -6.31 3.43
CA LEU A 47 25.82 -6.76 2.08
C LEU A 47 24.61 -5.96 1.60
N ILE A 48 24.75 -5.29 0.46
CA ILE A 48 23.68 -4.55 -0.21
C ILE A 48 23.17 -5.42 -1.35
N LEU A 49 21.97 -5.96 -1.16
CA LEU A 49 21.31 -6.92 -2.05
C LEU A 49 20.07 -6.28 -2.69
N ASP A 50 19.54 -6.90 -3.73
CA ASP A 50 18.22 -6.53 -4.28
C ASP A 50 17.17 -6.41 -3.18
N PHE A 51 16.32 -5.40 -3.30
CA PHE A 51 15.15 -5.24 -2.45
C PHE A 51 13.94 -5.89 -3.12
N LEU A 52 13.62 -7.09 -2.68
CA LEU A 52 12.62 -7.97 -3.30
C LEU A 52 11.25 -7.77 -2.64
N ARG A 53 10.43 -6.92 -3.26
CA ARG A 53 9.22 -6.38 -2.63
C ARG A 53 8.08 -7.36 -2.50
N GLY A 54 7.99 -8.38 -3.34
CA GLY A 54 6.89 -9.36 -3.33
C GLY A 54 6.89 -10.30 -2.12
N GLY A 55 7.92 -10.22 -1.26
CA GLY A 55 8.08 -11.04 -0.06
C GLY A 55 8.40 -12.49 -0.37
N ASP A 56 8.36 -13.34 0.66
CA ASP A 56 8.66 -14.76 0.52
C ASP A 56 7.45 -15.60 0.05
N LEU A 57 7.78 -16.68 -0.66
CA LEU A 57 6.82 -17.64 -1.18
C LEU A 57 6.07 -18.37 -0.05
N PHE A 58 6.69 -18.50 1.14
CA PHE A 58 6.06 -19.10 2.32
C PHE A 58 4.80 -18.33 2.73
N THR A 59 4.93 -17.02 2.88
CA THR A 59 3.83 -16.11 3.24
C THR A 59 2.70 -16.19 2.20
N ARG A 60 3.05 -16.34 0.92
CA ARG A 60 2.07 -16.54 -0.15
C ARG A 60 1.32 -17.87 -0.02
N LEU A 61 2.06 -18.97 0.13
CA LEU A 61 1.49 -20.31 0.30
C LEU A 61 0.55 -20.38 1.51
N SER A 62 0.91 -19.71 2.61
CA SER A 62 0.10 -19.64 3.83
C SER A 62 -1.27 -18.95 3.66
N LYS A 63 -1.40 -18.01 2.71
CA LYS A 63 -2.63 -17.24 2.45
C LYS A 63 -3.60 -17.95 1.50
N GLU A 64 -3.08 -18.64 0.51
CA GLU A 64 -3.87 -19.28 -0.57
C GLU A 64 -4.19 -20.76 -0.30
N VAL A 65 -3.65 -21.33 0.79
CA VAL A 65 -3.76 -22.75 1.21
C VAL A 65 -3.05 -23.73 0.26
N MET A 66 -3.26 -23.64 -1.06
CA MET A 66 -2.53 -24.37 -2.10
C MET A 66 -2.53 -23.60 -3.43
N PHE A 67 -1.51 -23.79 -4.27
CA PHE A 67 -1.42 -23.18 -5.61
C PHE A 67 -2.01 -24.08 -6.69
N THR A 68 -2.41 -23.50 -7.82
CA THR A 68 -2.81 -24.28 -8.99
C THR A 68 -1.60 -24.96 -9.63
N GLU A 69 -1.80 -26.05 -10.38
CA GLU A 69 -0.69 -26.72 -11.05
C GLU A 69 0.03 -25.81 -12.05
N ASP A 70 -0.66 -24.85 -12.67
CA ASP A 70 -0.06 -23.88 -13.58
C ASP A 70 0.82 -22.85 -12.85
N ASP A 71 0.38 -22.38 -11.69
CA ASP A 71 1.20 -21.48 -10.85
C ASP A 71 2.46 -22.20 -10.36
N VAL A 72 2.31 -23.45 -9.89
CA VAL A 72 3.42 -24.30 -9.45
C VAL A 72 4.40 -24.55 -10.60
N LYS A 73 3.90 -24.86 -11.79
CA LYS A 73 4.70 -25.08 -12.99
C LYS A 73 5.53 -23.85 -13.36
N PHE A 74 4.93 -22.65 -13.28
CA PHE A 74 5.64 -21.40 -13.53
C PHE A 74 6.80 -21.20 -12.55
N TYR A 75 6.54 -21.20 -11.24
CA TYR A 75 7.58 -20.92 -10.23
C TYR A 75 8.67 -22.00 -10.19
N LEU A 76 8.31 -23.27 -10.39
CA LEU A 76 9.29 -24.35 -10.48
C LEU A 76 10.17 -24.24 -11.71
N ALA A 77 9.65 -23.73 -12.84
CA ALA A 77 10.46 -23.53 -14.03
C ALA A 77 11.51 -22.41 -13.82
N GLU A 78 11.14 -21.29 -13.20
CA GLU A 78 12.09 -20.23 -12.84
C GLU A 78 13.17 -20.74 -11.87
N LEU A 79 12.74 -21.54 -10.89
CA LEU A 79 13.63 -22.11 -9.89
C LEU A 79 14.60 -23.12 -10.49
N ALA A 80 14.14 -23.93 -11.46
CA ALA A 80 15.00 -24.87 -12.18
C ALA A 80 16.11 -24.13 -12.94
N LEU A 81 15.82 -22.97 -13.56
CA LEU A 81 16.83 -22.13 -14.23
C LEU A 81 17.84 -21.55 -13.22
N ALA A 82 17.37 -21.08 -12.06
CA ALA A 82 18.26 -20.58 -11.01
C ALA A 82 19.21 -21.67 -10.48
N LEU A 83 18.70 -22.86 -10.21
CA LEU A 83 19.50 -24.00 -9.73
C LEU A 83 20.50 -24.47 -10.79
N ASP A 84 20.09 -24.53 -12.07
CA ASP A 84 20.97 -24.90 -13.17
C ASP A 84 22.19 -23.96 -13.25
N HIS A 85 21.96 -22.65 -13.16
CA HIS A 85 23.06 -21.68 -13.14
C HIS A 85 24.03 -21.92 -11.97
N LEU A 86 23.53 -22.14 -10.75
CA LEU A 86 24.38 -22.45 -9.59
C LEU A 86 25.15 -23.75 -9.78
N HIS A 87 24.49 -24.80 -10.25
CA HIS A 87 25.10 -26.11 -10.48
C HIS A 87 26.16 -26.05 -11.58
N SER A 88 25.97 -25.22 -12.60
CA SER A 88 26.97 -24.98 -13.67
C SER A 88 28.26 -24.34 -13.14
N LEU A 89 28.16 -23.55 -12.06
CA LEU A 89 29.29 -22.97 -11.33
C LEU A 89 29.83 -23.91 -10.24
N GLY A 90 29.28 -25.12 -10.12
CA GLY A 90 29.69 -26.10 -9.10
C GLY A 90 29.22 -25.76 -7.68
N ILE A 91 28.22 -24.88 -7.54
CA ILE A 91 27.65 -24.44 -6.27
C ILE A 91 26.43 -25.29 -5.92
N ILE A 92 26.39 -25.84 -4.71
CA ILE A 92 25.22 -26.55 -4.17
C ILE A 92 24.47 -25.59 -3.23
N TYR A 93 23.17 -25.40 -3.44
CA TYR A 93 22.40 -24.39 -2.70
C TYR A 93 22.08 -24.83 -1.26
N ARG A 94 21.55 -26.05 -1.07
CA ARG A 94 21.37 -26.78 0.20
C ARG A 94 20.34 -26.26 1.21
N ASP A 95 19.63 -25.17 0.93
CA ASP A 95 18.58 -24.66 1.82
C ASP A 95 17.33 -24.22 1.05
N LEU A 96 16.90 -25.04 0.09
CA LEU A 96 15.72 -24.75 -0.72
C LEU A 96 14.43 -25.00 0.08
N LYS A 97 13.71 -23.91 0.32
CA LYS A 97 12.45 -23.83 1.06
C LYS A 97 11.71 -22.53 0.68
N PRO A 98 10.38 -22.45 0.89
CA PRO A 98 9.60 -21.29 0.48
C PRO A 98 10.08 -19.96 1.10
N GLU A 99 10.65 -19.98 2.30
CA GLU A 99 11.14 -18.78 3.00
C GLU A 99 12.36 -18.14 2.30
N ASN A 100 13.13 -18.93 1.56
CA ASN A 100 14.32 -18.44 0.84
C ASN A 100 14.04 -18.12 -0.64
N ILE A 101 12.78 -18.17 -1.06
CA ILE A 101 12.33 -17.82 -2.40
C ILE A 101 11.53 -16.53 -2.28
N LEU A 102 12.13 -15.42 -2.68
CA LEU A 102 11.48 -14.11 -2.63
C LEU A 102 10.90 -13.75 -4.00
N LEU A 103 9.92 -12.87 -4.03
CA LEU A 103 9.30 -12.36 -5.25
C LEU A 103 9.75 -10.91 -5.50
N ASP A 104 10.05 -10.57 -6.76
CA ASP A 104 10.27 -9.18 -7.18
C ASP A 104 8.94 -8.42 -7.37
N GLU A 105 8.98 -7.19 -7.88
CA GLU A 105 7.79 -6.33 -8.01
C GLU A 105 6.85 -6.75 -9.16
N GLU A 106 7.35 -7.51 -10.13
CA GLU A 106 6.55 -8.12 -11.18
C GLU A 106 6.00 -9.48 -10.78
N GLY A 107 6.59 -10.11 -9.76
CA GLY A 107 6.19 -11.41 -9.21
C GLY A 107 7.03 -12.59 -9.71
N HIS A 108 8.19 -12.34 -10.31
CA HIS A 108 9.15 -13.41 -10.59
C HIS A 108 9.91 -13.78 -9.32
N ILE A 109 10.34 -15.04 -9.21
CA ILE A 109 11.11 -15.48 -8.06
C ILE A 109 12.58 -15.06 -8.14
N LYS A 110 13.17 -14.89 -6.97
CA LYS A 110 14.56 -14.56 -6.73
C LYS A 110 15.05 -15.39 -5.56
N LEU A 111 15.97 -16.31 -5.83
CA LEU A 111 16.59 -17.15 -4.80
C LEU A 111 17.54 -16.29 -3.93
N THR A 112 17.42 -16.40 -2.61
CA THR A 112 18.20 -15.63 -1.63
C THR A 112 18.89 -16.54 -0.58
N ASP A 113 19.57 -15.93 0.38
CA ASP A 113 20.25 -16.59 1.53
C ASP A 113 21.24 -17.72 1.18
N PHE A 114 22.40 -17.34 0.66
CA PHE A 114 23.49 -18.26 0.29
C PHE A 114 24.38 -18.65 1.48
N GLY A 115 23.98 -18.34 2.72
CA GLY A 115 24.78 -18.58 3.94
C GLY A 115 25.06 -20.06 4.23
N LEU A 116 24.27 -20.96 3.63
CA LEU A 116 24.47 -22.41 3.67
C LEU A 116 24.92 -23.00 2.34
N SER A 117 25.09 -22.22 1.29
CA SER A 117 25.58 -22.72 0.00
C SER A 117 27.05 -23.11 0.08
N LYS A 118 27.51 -23.94 -0.86
CA LYS A 118 28.91 -24.38 -0.89
C LYS A 118 29.35 -24.79 -2.29
N GLU A 119 30.51 -24.29 -2.68
CA GLU A 119 31.27 -24.81 -3.81
C GLU A 119 31.73 -26.25 -3.54
N SER A 120 31.59 -27.09 -4.56
CA SER A 120 32.02 -28.48 -4.53
C SER A 120 33.56 -28.59 -4.68
N ILE A 121 34.30 -28.18 -3.64
CA ILE A 121 35.77 -28.07 -3.62
C ILE A 121 36.49 -29.45 -3.56
N ASP A 122 35.78 -30.54 -3.30
CA ASP A 122 36.37 -31.88 -3.15
C ASP A 122 36.53 -32.60 -4.51
N HIS A 123 37.54 -33.46 -4.66
CA HIS A 123 37.79 -34.24 -5.88
C HIS A 123 36.59 -35.13 -6.27
N GLU A 124 35.70 -35.45 -5.31
CA GLU A 124 34.45 -36.18 -5.53
C GLU A 124 33.20 -35.28 -5.72
N LYS A 125 33.35 -33.96 -5.75
CA LYS A 125 32.27 -32.95 -5.80
C LYS A 125 31.19 -33.10 -4.71
N LYS A 126 31.55 -33.62 -3.54
CA LYS A 126 30.60 -33.86 -2.42
C LYS A 126 30.75 -32.85 -1.29
N ALA A 127 29.62 -32.55 -0.66
CA ALA A 127 29.55 -31.87 0.62
C ALA A 127 29.12 -32.85 1.72
N TYR A 128 29.75 -32.78 2.90
CA TYR A 128 29.50 -33.72 4.01
C TYR A 128 28.77 -33.08 5.20
N SER A 129 28.47 -31.79 5.13
CA SER A 129 27.86 -31.04 6.23
C SER A 129 26.37 -31.39 6.39
N PHE A 130 25.95 -31.65 7.62
CA PHE A 130 24.52 -31.72 7.96
C PHE A 130 23.99 -30.28 8.16
N CYS A 131 23.28 -29.73 7.18
CA CYS A 131 22.73 -28.36 7.20
C CYS A 131 21.44 -28.26 6.34
N GLY A 132 20.63 -27.24 6.61
CA GLY A 132 19.32 -26.98 5.98
C GLY A 132 18.13 -27.18 6.95
N THR A 133 16.91 -26.94 6.46
CA THR A 133 15.65 -27.30 7.14
C THR A 133 15.35 -28.80 6.95
N VAL A 134 15.11 -29.53 8.06
CA VAL A 134 15.11 -31.01 8.08
C VAL A 134 14.08 -31.61 7.12
N GLU A 135 12.90 -31.00 7.07
CA GLU A 135 11.74 -31.36 6.27
C GLU A 135 12.03 -31.34 4.76
N TYR A 136 13.01 -30.53 4.33
CA TYR A 136 13.45 -30.37 2.95
C TYR A 136 14.72 -31.18 2.62
N MET A 137 15.35 -31.81 3.61
CA MET A 137 16.62 -32.52 3.41
C MET A 137 16.45 -33.82 2.63
N ALA A 138 17.36 -34.05 1.68
CA ALA A 138 17.46 -35.32 0.99
C ALA A 138 17.95 -36.47 1.91
N PRO A 139 17.56 -37.73 1.65
CA PRO A 139 17.94 -38.89 2.45
C PRO A 139 19.45 -39.04 2.68
N GLU A 140 20.27 -38.70 1.68
CA GLU A 140 21.73 -38.74 1.74
C GLU A 140 22.33 -37.68 2.67
N VAL A 141 21.66 -36.51 2.79
CA VAL A 141 22.02 -35.45 3.75
C VAL A 141 21.68 -35.90 5.17
N VAL A 142 20.49 -36.48 5.36
CA VAL A 142 20.05 -37.02 6.65
C VAL A 142 20.98 -38.14 7.14
N ASN A 143 21.41 -39.03 6.24
CA ASN A 143 22.35 -40.11 6.52
C ASN A 143 23.83 -39.69 6.57
N ARG A 144 24.16 -38.42 6.31
CA ARG A 144 25.53 -37.88 6.31
C ARG A 144 26.50 -38.64 5.40
N ARG A 145 26.03 -39.18 4.27
CA ARG A 145 26.84 -39.98 3.33
C ARG A 145 27.63 -39.14 2.31
N GLY A 146 27.61 -37.82 2.48
CA GLY A 146 28.00 -36.88 1.43
C GLY A 146 26.84 -36.65 0.46
N HIS A 147 26.71 -35.42 -0.04
CA HIS A 147 25.67 -35.02 -0.99
C HIS A 147 26.25 -34.14 -2.09
N THR A 148 25.61 -34.18 -3.25
CA THR A 148 25.93 -33.37 -4.44
C THR A 148 24.76 -32.42 -4.73
N GLN A 149 24.81 -31.74 -5.87
CA GLN A 149 23.71 -30.93 -6.42
C GLN A 149 22.36 -31.67 -6.52
N SER A 150 22.39 -33.00 -6.61
CA SER A 150 21.18 -33.83 -6.59
C SER A 150 20.31 -33.65 -5.34
N ALA A 151 20.88 -33.21 -4.22
CA ALA A 151 20.12 -32.90 -3.00
C ALA A 151 19.15 -31.72 -3.21
N ASP A 152 19.52 -30.73 -4.03
CA ASP A 152 18.64 -29.59 -4.33
C ASP A 152 17.39 -30.05 -5.10
N TRP A 153 17.52 -31.07 -5.97
CA TRP A 153 16.37 -31.66 -6.69
C TRP A 153 15.41 -32.44 -5.78
N TRP A 154 15.89 -32.97 -4.65
CA TRP A 154 14.99 -33.52 -3.65
C TRP A 154 14.17 -32.40 -2.99
N SER A 155 14.84 -31.34 -2.55
CA SER A 155 14.18 -30.18 -1.94
C SER A 155 13.22 -29.49 -2.92
N PHE A 156 13.54 -29.47 -4.22
CA PHE A 156 12.66 -29.03 -5.30
C PHE A 156 11.37 -29.87 -5.36
N GLY A 157 11.48 -31.19 -5.18
CA GLY A 157 10.32 -32.09 -5.08
C GLY A 157 9.50 -31.87 -3.81
N VAL A 158 10.15 -31.59 -2.66
CA VAL A 158 9.45 -31.22 -1.41
C VAL A 158 8.65 -29.93 -1.61
N LEU A 159 9.27 -28.91 -2.19
CA LEU A 159 8.63 -27.64 -2.50
C LEU A 159 7.45 -27.80 -3.47
N MET A 160 7.62 -28.58 -4.54
CA MET A 160 6.53 -28.90 -5.47
C MET A 160 5.34 -29.53 -4.73
N PHE A 161 5.60 -30.54 -3.89
CA PHE A 161 4.54 -31.23 -3.14
C PHE A 161 3.81 -30.29 -2.18
N GLU A 162 4.56 -29.44 -1.48
CA GLU A 162 3.98 -28.50 -0.52
C GLU A 162 3.14 -27.43 -1.23
N MET A 163 3.62 -26.86 -2.34
CA MET A 163 2.82 -25.89 -3.11
C MET A 163 1.53 -26.49 -3.67
N LEU A 164 1.56 -27.76 -4.07
CA LEU A 164 0.40 -28.46 -4.65
C LEU A 164 -0.62 -28.97 -3.63
N THR A 165 -0.20 -29.17 -2.37
CA THR A 165 -1.05 -29.84 -1.36
C THR A 165 -1.26 -29.03 -0.09
N GLY A 166 -0.49 -27.94 0.11
CA GLY A 166 -0.45 -27.16 1.34
C GLY A 166 0.20 -27.89 2.53
N THR A 167 0.78 -29.08 2.31
CA THR A 167 1.36 -29.93 3.37
C THR A 167 2.70 -30.54 2.95
N LEU A 168 3.55 -30.87 3.93
CA LEU A 168 4.84 -31.51 3.65
C LEU A 168 4.68 -33.01 3.37
N PRO A 169 5.47 -33.59 2.43
CA PRO A 169 5.38 -35.01 2.07
C PRO A 169 5.89 -35.94 3.18
N PHE A 170 6.82 -35.46 4.01
CA PHE A 170 7.41 -36.22 5.11
C PHE A 170 7.52 -35.33 6.36
N GLN A 171 6.56 -35.46 7.27
CA GLN A 171 6.56 -34.73 8.54
C GLN A 171 6.02 -35.62 9.67
N GLY A 172 6.82 -35.78 10.72
CA GLY A 172 6.46 -36.50 11.94
C GLY A 172 6.23 -35.55 13.11
N LYS A 173 5.88 -36.11 14.28
CA LYS A 173 5.65 -35.34 15.52
C LYS A 173 6.91 -34.70 16.07
N ASP A 174 8.06 -35.27 15.73
CA ASP A 174 9.37 -34.74 16.09
C ASP A 174 10.39 -34.90 14.96
N ARG A 175 11.57 -34.32 15.18
CA ARG A 175 12.68 -34.33 14.22
C ARG A 175 13.16 -35.76 13.89
N LYS A 176 13.17 -36.67 14.85
CA LYS A 176 13.65 -38.04 14.68
C LYS A 176 12.65 -38.85 13.85
N GLU A 177 11.36 -38.67 14.09
CA GLU A 177 10.29 -39.27 13.29
C GLU A 177 10.31 -38.72 11.86
N THR A 178 10.45 -37.39 11.69
CA THR A 178 10.58 -36.76 10.36
C THR A 178 11.78 -37.31 9.58
N MET A 179 12.95 -37.40 10.21
CA MET A 179 14.12 -38.06 9.61
C MET A 179 13.83 -39.52 9.22
N THR A 180 13.13 -40.26 10.07
CA THR A 180 12.76 -41.65 9.81
C THR A 180 11.82 -41.75 8.59
N MET A 181 10.87 -40.82 8.46
CA MET A 181 9.97 -40.75 7.31
C MET A 181 10.72 -40.43 6.02
N ILE A 182 11.59 -39.42 6.00
CA ILE A 182 12.45 -39.10 4.85
C ILE A 182 13.21 -40.35 4.39
N LEU A 183 13.80 -41.10 5.33
CA LEU A 183 14.59 -42.29 5.01
C LEU A 183 13.76 -43.49 4.55
N LYS A 184 12.53 -43.69 5.06
CA LYS A 184 11.81 -44.98 4.93
C LYS A 184 10.37 -44.91 4.44
N ALA A 185 9.66 -43.80 4.64
CA ALA A 185 8.23 -43.72 4.33
C ALA A 185 7.95 -43.80 2.82
N LYS A 186 6.86 -44.45 2.43
CA LYS A 186 6.36 -44.35 1.05
C LYS A 186 5.71 -42.98 0.87
N LEU A 187 5.92 -42.36 -0.29
CA LEU A 187 5.24 -41.12 -0.63
C LEU A 187 3.74 -41.39 -0.80
N GLY A 188 2.90 -40.74 0.00
CA GLY A 188 1.46 -40.73 -0.22
C GLY A 188 1.13 -39.82 -1.39
N MET A 189 0.75 -40.40 -2.53
CA MET A 189 0.45 -39.63 -3.74
C MET A 189 -1.01 -39.13 -3.71
N PRO A 190 -1.26 -37.81 -3.73
CA PRO A 190 -2.62 -37.29 -3.79
C PRO A 190 -3.27 -37.61 -5.14
N GLN A 191 -4.51 -38.13 -5.10
CA GLN A 191 -5.22 -38.58 -6.30
C GLN A 191 -5.76 -37.43 -7.17
N PHE A 192 -5.88 -36.23 -6.61
CA PHE A 192 -6.38 -35.05 -7.32
C PHE A 192 -5.34 -34.40 -8.24
N LEU A 193 -4.06 -34.79 -8.13
CA LEU A 193 -2.99 -34.27 -8.99
C LEU A 193 -3.02 -34.92 -10.37
N SER A 194 -2.63 -34.17 -11.39
CA SER A 194 -2.48 -34.68 -12.76
C SER A 194 -1.48 -35.85 -12.84
N PRO A 195 -1.66 -36.79 -13.79
CA PRO A 195 -0.69 -37.85 -14.04
C PRO A 195 0.75 -37.33 -14.21
N GLU A 196 0.90 -36.16 -14.83
CA GLU A 196 2.14 -35.44 -15.07
C GLU A 196 2.78 -34.97 -13.77
N ALA A 197 2.02 -34.28 -12.90
CA ALA A 197 2.51 -33.83 -11.60
C ALA A 197 2.93 -35.01 -10.72
N GLN A 198 2.11 -36.06 -10.68
CA GLN A 198 2.43 -37.28 -9.95
C GLN A 198 3.67 -37.98 -10.50
N SER A 199 3.84 -38.00 -11.83
CA SER A 199 5.03 -38.57 -12.48
C SER A 199 6.29 -37.82 -12.05
N LEU A 200 6.28 -36.49 -12.13
CA LEU A 200 7.41 -35.65 -11.76
C LEU A 200 7.81 -35.87 -10.29
N LEU A 201 6.83 -35.86 -9.37
CA LEU A 201 7.08 -36.14 -7.94
C LEU A 201 7.71 -37.53 -7.72
N ARG A 202 7.25 -38.57 -8.44
CA ARG A 202 7.85 -39.92 -8.35
C ARG A 202 9.31 -39.96 -8.81
N MET A 203 9.68 -39.14 -9.79
CA MET A 203 11.05 -39.08 -10.33
C MET A 203 11.98 -38.23 -9.45
N LEU A 204 11.45 -37.19 -8.79
CA LEU A 204 12.20 -36.35 -7.85
C LEU A 204 12.40 -37.04 -6.48
N PHE A 205 11.43 -37.83 -6.00
CA PHE A 205 11.53 -38.55 -4.72
C PHE A 205 12.24 -39.90 -4.80
N LYS A 206 13.21 -40.04 -5.70
CA LYS A 206 14.13 -41.19 -5.72
C LYS A 206 15.16 -41.03 -4.59
N ARG A 207 15.16 -42.01 -3.68
CA ARG A 207 16.07 -42.03 -2.52
C ARG A 207 17.54 -42.24 -2.88
N ASN A 208 17.79 -43.01 -3.94
CA ASN A 208 19.12 -43.08 -4.53
C ASN A 208 19.32 -41.79 -5.36
N PRO A 209 20.27 -40.92 -5.00
CA PRO A 209 20.45 -39.64 -5.67
C PRO A 209 20.80 -39.80 -7.16
N ALA A 210 21.51 -40.88 -7.54
CA ALA A 210 21.87 -41.14 -8.92
C ALA A 210 20.68 -41.47 -9.83
N ASN A 211 19.55 -41.89 -9.26
CA ASN A 211 18.32 -42.20 -10.00
C ASN A 211 17.33 -41.02 -9.99
N ARG A 212 17.68 -39.92 -9.34
CA ARG A 212 16.82 -38.75 -9.19
C ARG A 212 16.87 -37.92 -10.47
N LEU A 213 15.70 -37.46 -10.92
CA LEU A 213 15.62 -36.58 -12.08
C LEU A 213 16.49 -35.33 -11.86
N GLY A 214 17.30 -34.98 -12.85
CA GLY A 214 18.21 -33.84 -12.76
C GLY A 214 19.61 -34.17 -12.20
N ALA A 215 19.82 -35.41 -11.73
CA ALA A 215 21.12 -35.87 -11.24
C ALA A 215 21.98 -36.57 -12.32
N GLY A 216 21.38 -36.87 -13.48
CA GLY A 216 22.07 -37.47 -14.61
C GLY A 216 23.02 -36.51 -15.34
N PRO A 217 23.73 -37.00 -16.37
CA PRO A 217 24.68 -36.20 -17.15
C PRO A 217 24.03 -35.01 -17.87
N ASP A 218 22.75 -35.12 -18.21
CA ASP A 218 21.95 -34.06 -18.84
C ASP A 218 21.46 -33.00 -17.84
N GLY A 219 21.65 -33.22 -16.53
CA GLY A 219 21.32 -32.26 -15.48
C GLY A 219 19.88 -31.75 -15.59
N VAL A 220 19.71 -30.42 -15.52
CA VAL A 220 18.39 -29.78 -15.56
C VAL A 220 17.61 -30.09 -16.84
N GLU A 221 18.26 -30.46 -17.95
CA GLU A 221 17.56 -30.71 -19.21
C GLU A 221 16.60 -31.90 -19.11
N GLU A 222 16.87 -32.85 -18.22
CA GLU A 222 15.92 -33.91 -17.89
C GLU A 222 14.62 -33.37 -17.28
N ILE A 223 14.73 -32.33 -16.45
CA ILE A 223 13.59 -31.63 -15.83
C ILE A 223 12.86 -30.82 -16.89
N LYS A 224 13.58 -30.06 -17.72
CA LYS A 224 12.99 -29.23 -18.77
C LYS A 224 12.17 -30.02 -19.79
N ARG A 225 12.58 -31.26 -20.07
CA ARG A 225 11.89 -32.19 -20.99
C ARG A 225 10.70 -32.91 -20.37
N HIS A 226 10.51 -32.88 -19.06
CA HIS A 226 9.41 -33.58 -18.41
C HIS A 226 8.05 -32.98 -18.84
N HIS A 227 7.05 -33.85 -19.11
CA HIS A 227 5.77 -33.41 -19.70
C HIS A 227 5.01 -32.36 -18.87
N PHE A 228 5.21 -32.36 -17.55
CA PHE A 228 4.69 -31.31 -16.65
C PHE A 228 5.06 -29.89 -17.09
N PHE A 229 6.24 -29.68 -17.69
CA PHE A 229 6.70 -28.36 -18.16
C PHE A 229 6.48 -28.13 -19.66
N SER A 230 5.69 -28.97 -20.34
CA SER A 230 5.51 -28.93 -21.81
C SER A 230 4.98 -27.60 -22.35
N THR A 231 4.27 -26.82 -21.52
CA THR A 231 3.72 -25.50 -21.88
C THR A 231 4.68 -24.33 -21.65
N ILE A 232 5.87 -24.58 -21.08
CA ILE A 232 6.83 -23.54 -20.75
C ILE A 232 7.80 -23.33 -21.91
N ASP A 233 7.87 -22.09 -22.41
CA ASP A 233 8.96 -21.64 -23.26
C ASP A 233 10.12 -21.14 -22.36
N TRP A 234 11.12 -22.00 -22.16
CA TRP A 234 12.25 -21.74 -21.27
C TRP A 234 13.06 -20.50 -21.63
N ASN A 235 13.15 -20.17 -22.93
CA ASN A 235 13.89 -19.00 -23.39
C ASN A 235 13.14 -17.70 -23.09
N LYS A 236 11.82 -17.69 -23.33
CA LYS A 236 10.96 -16.55 -22.94
C LYS A 236 10.92 -16.39 -21.43
N LEU A 237 10.85 -17.50 -20.69
CA LEU A 237 10.89 -17.49 -19.23
C LEU A 237 12.18 -16.85 -18.73
N TYR A 238 13.35 -17.29 -19.22
CA TYR A 238 14.65 -16.71 -18.86
C TYR A 238 14.72 -15.21 -19.14
N ARG A 239 14.13 -14.74 -20.24
CA ARG A 239 14.05 -13.30 -20.59
C ARG A 239 12.94 -12.54 -19.85
N ARG A 240 12.21 -13.19 -18.94
CA ARG A 240 11.07 -12.62 -18.19
C ARG A 240 9.94 -12.11 -19.09
N GLU A 241 9.71 -12.78 -20.22
CA GLU A 241 8.66 -12.44 -21.20
C GLU A 241 7.34 -13.18 -20.93
N ILE A 242 7.32 -14.11 -19.97
CA ILE A 242 6.12 -14.83 -19.53
C ILE A 242 5.61 -14.16 -18.25
N ASN A 243 4.34 -13.76 -18.25
CA ASN A 243 3.73 -13.08 -17.10
C ASN A 243 3.65 -14.04 -15.89
N PRO A 244 4.10 -13.60 -14.71
CA PRO A 244 3.92 -14.36 -13.48
C PRO A 244 2.43 -14.54 -13.12
N PRO A 245 2.06 -15.66 -12.48
CA PRO A 245 0.68 -15.91 -12.05
C PRO A 245 0.20 -14.94 -10.97
N PHE A 246 1.15 -14.33 -10.25
CA PHE A 246 0.88 -13.30 -9.28
C PHE A 246 1.75 -12.09 -9.54
N LYS A 247 1.11 -10.92 -9.56
CA LYS A 247 1.81 -9.65 -9.53
C LYS A 247 1.61 -9.02 -8.15
N PRO A 248 2.68 -8.81 -7.37
CA PRO A 248 2.59 -8.12 -6.08
C PRO A 248 1.98 -6.73 -6.25
N ALA A 249 1.26 -6.27 -5.23
CA ALA A 249 0.69 -4.94 -5.21
C ALA A 249 1.82 -3.91 -5.24
N THR A 250 1.79 -3.01 -6.24
CA THR A 250 2.82 -2.00 -6.46
C THR A 250 2.49 -0.73 -5.68
N GLY A 251 3.42 -0.31 -4.82
CA GLY A 251 3.40 0.95 -4.07
C GLY A 251 4.68 1.77 -4.33
N ARG A 252 5.21 2.44 -3.30
CA ARG A 252 6.47 3.20 -3.33
C ARG A 252 7.70 2.28 -3.40
N PRO A 253 8.86 2.80 -3.87
CA PRO A 253 10.08 2.02 -4.01
C PRO A 253 10.66 1.42 -2.71
N GLU A 254 10.34 2.01 -1.58
CA GLU A 254 10.82 1.65 -0.24
C GLU A 254 9.89 0.71 0.53
N ASP A 255 8.76 0.31 -0.06
CA ASP A 255 7.72 -0.40 0.67
C ASP A 255 8.10 -1.84 1.00
N THR A 256 7.95 -2.19 2.28
CA THR A 256 8.24 -3.53 2.82
C THR A 256 6.95 -4.35 3.04
N PHE A 257 5.95 -4.20 2.17
CA PHE A 257 4.57 -4.73 2.33
C PHE A 257 4.47 -6.21 2.70
N TYR A 258 5.42 -7.02 2.24
CA TYR A 258 5.42 -8.46 2.40
C TYR A 258 6.53 -8.95 3.35
N PHE A 259 7.11 -8.07 4.17
CA PHE A 259 8.09 -8.42 5.20
C PHE A 259 7.45 -8.41 6.60
N ASP A 260 7.88 -9.33 7.46
CA ASP A 260 7.34 -9.48 8.81
C ASP A 260 7.51 -8.18 9.65
N PRO A 261 6.41 -7.61 10.19
CA PRO A 261 6.41 -6.40 11.01
C PRO A 261 7.34 -6.46 12.22
N GLU A 262 7.66 -7.64 12.76
CA GLU A 262 8.62 -7.79 13.85
C GLU A 262 9.99 -7.20 13.48
N PHE A 263 10.34 -7.17 12.19
CA PHE A 263 11.60 -6.64 11.70
C PHE A 263 11.48 -5.21 11.17
N THR A 264 10.37 -4.87 10.51
CA THR A 264 10.19 -3.57 9.83
C THR A 264 9.62 -2.46 10.74
N ALA A 265 8.95 -2.82 11.85
CA ALA A 265 8.44 -1.85 12.84
C ALA A 265 9.50 -1.37 13.84
N LYS A 266 10.67 -2.03 13.90
CA LYS A 266 11.78 -1.62 14.76
C LYS A 266 12.42 -0.37 14.16
N THR A 267 12.60 0.70 14.95
CA THR A 267 13.40 1.86 14.50
C THR A 267 14.77 1.37 14.03
N PRO A 268 15.20 1.68 12.78
CA PRO A 268 16.51 1.30 12.30
C PRO A 268 17.57 1.97 13.18
N ARG A 269 18.11 1.21 14.14
CA ARG A 269 19.15 1.67 15.06
C ARG A 269 20.42 0.93 14.72
N ASP A 270 21.46 1.68 14.35
CA ASP A 270 22.78 1.09 14.22
C ASP A 270 23.27 0.69 15.61
N SER A 271 23.16 -0.60 15.94
CA SER A 271 23.53 -1.09 17.27
C SER A 271 25.05 -1.05 17.45
N PRO A 272 25.61 -0.49 18.53
CA PRO A 272 27.06 -0.37 18.70
C PRO A 272 27.77 -1.71 18.49
N GLY A 273 28.78 -1.73 17.62
CA GLY A 273 29.56 -2.94 17.32
C GLY A 273 30.89 -2.88 18.04
N ILE A 274 31.10 -3.75 19.04
CA ILE A 274 32.42 -3.89 19.69
C ILE A 274 33.39 -4.50 18.66
N PRO A 275 34.61 -3.94 18.50
CA PRO A 275 35.62 -4.52 17.62
C PRO A 275 35.94 -5.96 18.03
N PRO A 276 36.03 -6.91 17.09
CA PRO A 276 36.45 -8.27 17.42
C PRO A 276 37.96 -8.31 17.77
N SER A 277 38.41 -9.37 18.43
CA SER A 277 39.84 -9.58 18.73
C SER A 277 40.72 -9.50 17.48
N ALA A 278 41.99 -9.06 17.64
CA ALA A 278 42.90 -8.68 16.54
C ALA A 278 42.97 -9.68 15.36
N ASN A 279 42.80 -10.99 15.60
CA ASN A 279 42.84 -12.02 14.56
C ASN A 279 41.59 -12.07 13.65
N ALA A 280 40.45 -11.52 14.07
CA ALA A 280 39.23 -11.52 13.28
C ALA A 280 39.26 -10.52 12.11
N HIS A 281 40.11 -9.49 12.18
CA HIS A 281 40.26 -8.49 11.12
C HIS A 281 40.95 -9.07 9.87
N GLN A 282 41.84 -10.06 10.03
CA GLN A 282 42.57 -10.64 8.90
C GLN A 282 41.67 -11.47 7.97
N LEU A 283 40.68 -12.19 8.52
CA LEU A 283 39.81 -13.09 7.74
C LEU A 283 38.95 -12.35 6.70
N PHE A 284 38.52 -11.13 7.01
CA PHE A 284 37.67 -10.28 6.17
C PHE A 284 38.46 -9.28 5.32
N ARG A 285 39.79 -9.42 5.23
CA ARG A 285 40.58 -8.62 4.27
C ARG A 285 40.05 -8.89 2.86
N GLY A 286 39.77 -7.81 2.11
CA GLY A 286 39.19 -7.89 0.76
C GLY A 286 37.67 -8.15 0.71
N PHE A 287 36.94 -7.93 1.81
CA PHE A 287 35.48 -8.09 1.84
C PHE A 287 34.73 -7.03 1.02
N SER A 288 35.30 -5.83 0.88
CA SER A 288 34.64 -4.74 0.16
C SER A 288 34.52 -5.02 -1.34
N PHE A 289 33.36 -4.73 -1.93
CA PHE A 289 33.01 -4.98 -3.33
C PHE A 289 32.05 -3.89 -3.81
N VAL A 290 32.18 -3.49 -5.07
CA VAL A 290 31.27 -2.58 -5.78
C VAL A 290 30.96 -3.23 -7.13
N ALA A 291 29.68 -3.48 -7.40
CA ALA A 291 29.26 -3.98 -8.71
C ALA A 291 29.47 -2.89 -9.77
N ILE A 292 29.97 -3.27 -10.95
CA ILE A 292 30.07 -2.36 -12.09
C ILE A 292 28.65 -2.17 -12.63
N ALA A 293 28.05 -0.99 -12.42
CA ALA A 293 26.73 -0.65 -12.94
C ALA A 293 26.83 -0.36 -14.44
N SER A 294 25.98 -0.98 -15.25
CA SER A 294 25.70 -0.51 -16.62
C SER A 294 25.07 0.88 -16.55
N GLU A 295 25.46 1.77 -17.47
CA GLU A 295 25.20 3.22 -17.43
C GLU A 295 23.71 3.62 -17.32
N ASP A 296 22.76 2.69 -17.53
CA ASP A 296 21.32 2.91 -17.44
C ASP A 296 20.72 3.03 -16.01
N GLU A 297 21.38 2.51 -14.95
CA GLU A 297 20.77 2.47 -13.60
C GLU A 297 21.03 3.72 -12.72
N SER A 298 21.90 4.63 -13.17
CA SER A 298 22.39 5.74 -12.32
C SER A 298 21.42 6.91 -12.14
N GLN A 299 20.31 6.96 -12.90
CA GLN A 299 19.36 8.09 -12.86
C GLN A 299 18.13 7.87 -11.95
N ALA A 300 17.88 6.66 -11.44
CA ALA A 300 16.63 6.32 -10.76
C ALA A 300 16.58 6.64 -9.25
N MET A 301 17.71 6.90 -8.59
CA MET A 301 17.79 6.85 -7.12
C MET A 301 17.57 8.18 -6.37
N GLN A 302 17.04 9.24 -7.00
CA GLN A 302 16.92 10.57 -6.34
C GLN A 302 15.53 11.22 -6.28
N THR A 303 14.42 10.61 -6.68
CA THR A 303 13.10 11.29 -6.61
C THR A 303 11.96 10.42 -6.09
N SER A 304 11.81 10.29 -4.76
CA SER A 304 10.57 9.81 -4.12
C SER A 304 9.64 11.01 -3.88
N GLY A 305 8.56 11.14 -4.66
CA GLY A 305 7.58 12.23 -4.54
C GLY A 305 6.65 12.32 -5.74
N VAL A 306 5.78 13.33 -5.81
CA VAL A 306 4.85 13.56 -6.95
C VAL A 306 5.53 13.41 -8.32
N HIS A 307 6.81 13.77 -8.41
CA HIS A 307 7.68 13.56 -9.56
C HIS A 307 7.74 12.11 -10.08
N SER A 308 7.71 11.08 -9.21
CA SER A 308 7.67 9.67 -9.64
C SER A 308 6.31 9.28 -10.22
N ILE A 309 5.21 9.83 -9.68
CA ILE A 309 3.85 9.63 -10.22
C ILE A 309 3.76 10.28 -11.61
N VAL A 310 4.30 11.50 -11.76
CA VAL A 310 4.34 12.22 -13.04
C VAL A 310 5.24 11.53 -14.06
N GLN A 311 6.40 11.00 -13.68
CA GLN A 311 7.26 10.21 -14.58
C GLN A 311 6.60 8.91 -15.06
N GLN A 312 5.75 8.29 -14.25
CA GLN A 312 4.97 7.12 -14.67
C GLN A 312 3.88 7.49 -15.70
N LEU A 313 3.27 8.68 -15.57
CA LEU A 313 2.25 9.18 -16.49
C LEU A 313 2.86 9.74 -17.79
N HIS A 314 4.02 10.41 -17.70
CA HIS A 314 4.73 11.01 -18.84
C HIS A 314 6.16 10.46 -18.95
N ARG A 315 6.39 9.55 -19.91
CA ARG A 315 7.72 8.97 -20.20
C ARG A 315 8.77 9.99 -20.72
N ASN A 316 8.34 11.20 -21.10
CA ASN A 316 9.18 12.31 -21.57
C ASN A 316 8.92 13.57 -20.72
N SER A 317 9.90 14.45 -20.57
CA SER A 317 9.84 15.67 -19.73
C SER A 317 8.98 16.80 -20.34
N ILE A 318 7.69 16.54 -20.54
CA ILE A 318 6.74 17.52 -21.08
C ILE A 318 6.26 18.42 -19.93
N GLN A 319 6.38 19.75 -20.08
CA GLN A 319 5.88 20.68 -19.07
C GLN A 319 4.38 20.92 -19.26
N PHE A 320 3.68 21.26 -18.17
CA PHE A 320 2.26 21.59 -18.22
C PHE A 320 1.93 22.66 -19.28
N THR A 321 2.77 23.69 -19.40
CA THR A 321 2.62 24.78 -20.36
C THR A 321 2.81 24.37 -21.81
N ASP A 322 3.37 23.19 -22.08
CA ASP A 322 3.52 22.67 -23.43
C ASP A 322 2.17 22.15 -23.95
N GLY A 323 1.45 21.39 -23.13
CA GLY A 323 0.15 20.78 -23.47
C GLY A 323 -1.07 21.67 -23.25
N TYR A 324 -1.00 22.66 -22.37
CA TYR A 324 -2.16 23.45 -21.94
C TYR A 324 -1.95 24.97 -22.04
N GLU A 325 -3.02 25.68 -22.37
CA GLU A 325 -3.10 27.14 -22.29
C GLU A 325 -3.93 27.55 -21.06
N VAL A 326 -3.31 28.30 -20.14
CA VAL A 326 -3.97 28.77 -18.91
C VAL A 326 -4.84 29.99 -19.18
N LYS A 327 -6.00 30.05 -18.54
CA LYS A 327 -6.98 31.14 -18.66
C LYS A 327 -7.27 31.77 -17.29
N GLN A 328 -8.51 32.20 -17.06
CA GLN A 328 -8.92 32.91 -15.84
C GLN A 328 -8.94 32.01 -14.59
N ASP A 329 -8.85 32.64 -13.41
CA ASP A 329 -9.05 32.01 -12.12
C ASP A 329 -10.52 31.60 -11.95
N ILE A 330 -10.75 30.38 -11.47
CA ILE A 330 -12.09 29.83 -11.22
C ILE A 330 -12.28 29.43 -9.75
N GLY A 331 -11.22 29.43 -8.94
CA GLY A 331 -11.31 29.21 -7.51
C GLY A 331 -9.98 29.41 -6.79
N VAL A 332 -10.02 29.74 -5.51
CA VAL A 332 -8.84 29.89 -4.65
C VAL A 332 -9.05 29.05 -3.39
N GLY A 333 -8.12 28.14 -3.12
CA GLY A 333 -8.06 27.36 -1.88
C GLY A 333 -6.96 27.87 -0.95
N SER A 334 -6.87 27.32 0.25
CA SER A 334 -5.89 27.76 1.27
C SER A 334 -4.43 27.65 0.83
N TYR A 335 -4.11 26.68 -0.04
CA TYR A 335 -2.75 26.39 -0.50
C TYR A 335 -2.67 26.17 -2.03
N SER A 336 -3.73 26.50 -2.77
CA SER A 336 -3.85 26.19 -4.19
C SER A 336 -4.68 27.23 -4.94
N VAL A 337 -4.44 27.35 -6.24
CA VAL A 337 -5.25 28.18 -7.14
C VAL A 337 -5.80 27.30 -8.25
N CYS A 338 -7.11 27.37 -8.48
CA CYS A 338 -7.79 26.69 -9.58
C CYS A 338 -7.98 27.65 -10.75
N LYS A 339 -7.52 27.26 -11.94
CA LYS A 339 -7.67 28.03 -13.18
C LYS A 339 -8.37 27.20 -14.24
N ARG A 340 -9.09 27.86 -15.15
CA ARG A 340 -9.53 27.21 -16.39
C ARG A 340 -8.33 27.06 -17.32
N CYS A 341 -8.21 25.95 -18.03
CA CYS A 341 -7.19 25.75 -19.06
C CYS A 341 -7.79 25.07 -20.30
N ILE A 342 -7.10 25.22 -21.45
CA ILE A 342 -7.49 24.62 -22.73
C ILE A 342 -6.36 23.68 -23.16
N HIS A 343 -6.67 22.42 -23.44
CA HIS A 343 -5.71 21.48 -23.99
C HIS A 343 -5.45 21.81 -25.46
N LYS A 344 -4.19 22.14 -25.80
CA LYS A 344 -3.86 22.74 -27.11
C LYS A 344 -4.16 21.81 -28.30
N ALA A 345 -3.99 20.50 -28.14
CA ALA A 345 -4.19 19.56 -29.24
C ALA A 345 -5.66 19.28 -29.55
N THR A 346 -6.54 19.32 -28.53
CA THR A 346 -7.96 18.96 -28.69
C THR A 346 -8.91 20.14 -28.58
N ASN A 347 -8.42 21.32 -28.19
CA ASN A 347 -9.22 22.49 -27.81
C ASN A 347 -10.27 22.21 -26.72
N MET A 348 -10.13 21.13 -25.96
CA MET A 348 -11.02 20.81 -24.85
C MET A 348 -10.67 21.63 -23.61
N GLU A 349 -11.70 22.07 -22.90
CA GLU A 349 -11.56 22.85 -21.67
C GLU A 349 -11.47 21.95 -20.44
N TYR A 350 -10.58 22.32 -19.52
CA TYR A 350 -10.34 21.64 -18.25
C TYR A 350 -10.19 22.67 -17.12
N ALA A 351 -10.19 22.17 -15.89
CA ALA A 351 -9.73 22.92 -14.73
C ALA A 351 -8.33 22.42 -14.35
N VAL A 352 -7.45 23.32 -13.92
CA VAL A 352 -6.16 22.97 -13.35
C VAL A 352 -6.07 23.52 -11.93
N LYS A 353 -5.86 22.64 -10.95
CA LYS A 353 -5.54 23.01 -9.57
C LYS A 353 -4.02 23.05 -9.42
N ILE A 354 -3.49 24.25 -9.19
CA ILE A 354 -2.06 24.51 -9.03
C ILE A 354 -1.76 24.56 -7.52
N ILE A 355 -0.96 23.62 -7.04
CA ILE A 355 -0.66 23.41 -5.61
C ILE A 355 0.80 23.72 -5.35
N ASP A 356 1.07 24.57 -4.35
CA ASP A 356 2.42 24.90 -3.91
C ASP A 356 2.97 23.80 -2.98
N LYS A 357 3.96 23.03 -3.46
CA LYS A 357 4.55 21.89 -2.74
C LYS A 357 5.22 22.30 -1.43
N SER A 358 5.67 23.56 -1.34
CA SER A 358 6.30 24.08 -0.12
C SER A 358 5.30 24.27 1.02
N LYS A 359 4.01 24.47 0.68
CA LYS A 359 2.94 24.71 1.66
C LYS A 359 2.18 23.44 1.99
N ARG A 360 2.02 22.54 1.03
CA ARG A 360 1.24 21.32 1.20
C ARG A 360 1.70 20.21 0.25
N ASP A 361 1.81 19.00 0.78
CA ASP A 361 2.00 17.78 -0.02
C ASP A 361 0.65 17.32 -0.61
N PRO A 362 0.48 17.29 -1.95
CA PRO A 362 -0.76 16.85 -2.59
C PRO A 362 -0.80 15.34 -2.88
N THR A 363 0.20 14.56 -2.46
CA THR A 363 0.32 13.13 -2.81
C THR A 363 -0.96 12.33 -2.48
N GLU A 364 -1.51 12.50 -1.27
CA GLU A 364 -2.74 11.81 -0.86
C GLU A 364 -3.95 12.20 -1.73
N GLU A 365 -4.07 13.47 -2.12
CA GLU A 365 -5.15 13.97 -2.98
C GLU A 365 -5.04 13.35 -4.39
N ILE A 366 -3.82 13.22 -4.92
CA ILE A 366 -3.55 12.61 -6.23
C ILE A 366 -3.87 11.12 -6.21
N GLU A 367 -3.40 10.38 -5.20
CA GLU A 367 -3.63 8.93 -5.07
C GLU A 367 -5.14 8.63 -4.98
N ILE A 368 -5.88 9.39 -4.18
CA ILE A 368 -7.34 9.24 -4.05
C ILE A 368 -8.02 9.51 -5.40
N LEU A 369 -7.66 10.58 -6.09
CA LEU A 369 -8.28 10.92 -7.38
C LEU A 369 -7.91 9.96 -8.51
N LEU A 370 -6.68 9.43 -8.55
CA LEU A 370 -6.27 8.40 -9.50
C LEU A 370 -7.05 7.10 -9.29
N ARG A 371 -7.27 6.72 -8.02
CA ARG A 371 -7.92 5.46 -7.68
C ARG A 371 -9.45 5.51 -7.78
N TYR A 372 -10.06 6.63 -7.39
CA TYR A 372 -11.51 6.74 -7.20
C TYR A 372 -12.20 7.74 -8.15
N GLY A 373 -11.44 8.57 -8.87
CA GLY A 373 -11.96 9.58 -9.80
C GLY A 373 -12.67 9.04 -11.04
N GLN A 374 -12.69 7.72 -11.24
CA GLN A 374 -13.50 7.05 -12.27
C GLN A 374 -14.97 6.89 -11.85
N HIS A 375 -15.31 7.05 -10.57
CA HIS A 375 -16.69 7.03 -10.13
C HIS A 375 -17.46 8.22 -10.75
N PRO A 376 -18.67 8.03 -11.30
CA PRO A 376 -19.37 9.04 -12.09
C PRO A 376 -19.68 10.33 -11.32
N ASN A 377 -19.73 10.30 -9.99
CA ASN A 377 -20.01 11.46 -9.15
C ASN A 377 -18.80 11.96 -8.33
N ILE A 378 -17.58 11.55 -8.70
CA ILE A 378 -16.32 12.08 -8.16
C ILE A 378 -15.62 12.84 -9.30
N ILE A 379 -15.03 14.01 -9.00
CA ILE A 379 -14.29 14.77 -10.00
C ILE A 379 -13.19 13.92 -10.66
N THR A 380 -13.22 13.82 -11.99
CA THR A 380 -12.23 13.01 -12.71
C THR A 380 -10.91 13.76 -12.89
N LEU A 381 -9.83 13.17 -12.38
CA LEU A 381 -8.45 13.57 -12.70
C LEU A 381 -8.08 13.08 -14.11
N LYS A 382 -7.62 14.01 -14.94
CA LYS A 382 -7.26 13.78 -16.34
C LYS A 382 -5.76 13.74 -16.54
N ASP A 383 -5.02 14.59 -15.84
CA ASP A 383 -3.58 14.67 -15.97
C ASP A 383 -2.91 15.27 -14.72
N VAL A 384 -1.62 15.02 -14.55
CA VAL A 384 -0.82 15.52 -13.41
C VAL A 384 0.55 15.96 -13.90
N TYR A 385 0.99 17.16 -13.52
CA TYR A 385 2.34 17.64 -13.79
C TYR A 385 3.02 18.11 -12.50
N ASP A 386 4.34 18.02 -12.45
CA ASP A 386 5.20 18.50 -11.35
C ASP A 386 6.40 19.22 -11.95
N ASP A 387 6.54 20.52 -11.69
CA ASP A 387 7.68 21.33 -12.15
C ASP A 387 8.79 21.46 -11.08
N GLY A 388 8.68 20.70 -9.99
CA GLY A 388 9.54 20.76 -8.83
C GLY A 388 8.99 21.66 -7.71
N LYS A 389 8.30 22.77 -8.06
CA LYS A 389 7.76 23.76 -7.12
C LYS A 389 6.24 23.66 -6.98
N TYR A 390 5.55 23.51 -8.10
CA TYR A 390 4.11 23.40 -8.19
C TYR A 390 3.70 22.05 -8.75
N VAL A 391 2.58 21.54 -8.25
CA VAL A 391 1.87 20.40 -8.84
C VAL A 391 0.62 20.92 -9.54
N TYR A 392 0.36 20.44 -10.75
CA TYR A 392 -0.77 20.81 -11.58
C TYR A 392 -1.69 19.61 -11.72
N LEU A 393 -2.86 19.64 -11.07
CA LEU A 393 -3.88 18.60 -11.22
C LEU A 393 -4.89 19.06 -12.27
N VAL A 394 -4.88 18.42 -13.44
CA VAL A 394 -5.83 18.72 -14.52
C VAL A 394 -7.06 17.83 -14.34
N THR A 395 -8.23 18.44 -14.19
CA THR A 395 -9.51 17.75 -13.99
C THR A 395 -10.54 18.19 -15.01
N GLU A 396 -11.66 17.47 -15.10
CA GLU A 396 -12.84 17.98 -15.80
C GLU A 396 -13.29 19.35 -15.23
N LEU A 397 -13.80 20.21 -16.12
CA LEU A 397 -14.27 21.55 -15.77
C LEU A 397 -15.74 21.51 -15.32
N MET A 398 -16.01 21.99 -14.11
CA MET A 398 -17.37 22.08 -13.56
C MET A 398 -18.09 23.32 -14.11
N LYS A 399 -18.87 23.17 -15.18
CA LYS A 399 -19.56 24.29 -15.84
C LYS A 399 -20.86 24.69 -15.15
N GLY A 400 -21.47 23.79 -14.38
CA GLY A 400 -22.78 23.97 -13.75
C GLY A 400 -22.77 24.72 -12.41
N GLY A 401 -21.59 25.06 -11.88
CA GLY A 401 -21.43 25.80 -10.62
C GLY A 401 -21.69 24.96 -9.35
N GLU A 402 -21.73 25.65 -8.21
CA GLU A 402 -21.99 25.05 -6.89
C GLU A 402 -23.43 24.53 -6.78
N LEU A 403 -23.58 23.34 -6.17
CA LEU A 403 -24.88 22.67 -5.98
C LEU A 403 -25.91 23.57 -5.31
N LEU A 404 -25.52 24.18 -4.19
CA LEU A 404 -26.45 24.94 -3.36
C LEU A 404 -26.89 26.25 -4.04
N ASP A 405 -25.98 26.91 -4.77
CA ASP A 405 -26.31 28.12 -5.55
C ASP A 405 -27.39 27.82 -6.59
N LYS A 406 -27.32 26.64 -7.24
CA LYS A 406 -28.32 26.21 -8.22
C LYS A 406 -29.65 25.85 -7.57
N ILE A 407 -29.62 25.06 -6.50
CA ILE A 407 -30.83 24.61 -5.77
C ILE A 407 -31.58 25.79 -5.15
N LEU A 408 -30.88 26.77 -4.56
CA LEU A 408 -31.53 27.93 -3.93
C LEU A 408 -32.12 28.90 -4.95
N ARG A 409 -31.59 28.94 -6.18
CA ARG A 409 -32.13 29.76 -7.29
C ARG A 409 -33.27 29.08 -8.06
N GLN A 410 -33.47 27.77 -7.89
CA GLN A 410 -34.59 27.07 -8.49
C GLN A 410 -35.91 27.52 -7.87
N LYS A 411 -36.81 28.05 -8.71
CA LYS A 411 -38.15 28.49 -8.28
C LYS A 411 -38.99 27.32 -7.77
N PHE A 412 -38.92 26.18 -8.47
CA PHE A 412 -39.60 24.96 -8.08
C PHE A 412 -38.53 23.98 -7.60
N PHE A 413 -38.49 23.77 -6.28
CA PHE A 413 -37.65 22.77 -5.64
C PHE A 413 -38.46 22.09 -4.53
N SER A 414 -38.49 20.78 -4.54
CA SER A 414 -39.35 19.92 -3.71
C SER A 414 -38.52 18.93 -2.89
N GLU A 415 -39.17 18.24 -1.94
CA GLU A 415 -38.51 17.17 -1.18
C GLU A 415 -38.04 16.03 -2.08
N ARG A 416 -38.77 15.74 -3.16
CA ARG A 416 -38.36 14.72 -4.13
C ARG A 416 -37.02 15.07 -4.79
N GLU A 417 -36.84 16.31 -5.22
CA GLU A 417 -35.58 16.77 -5.83
C GLU A 417 -34.45 16.81 -4.81
N ALA A 418 -34.73 17.26 -3.58
CA ALA A 418 -33.78 17.21 -2.47
C ALA A 418 -33.33 15.76 -2.16
N SER A 419 -34.27 14.81 -2.20
CA SER A 419 -34.00 13.39 -1.96
C SER A 419 -33.17 12.78 -3.09
N ALA A 420 -33.46 13.12 -4.35
CA ALA A 420 -32.65 12.66 -5.49
C ALA A 420 -31.21 13.19 -5.43
N VAL A 421 -31.02 14.47 -5.07
CA VAL A 421 -29.70 15.06 -4.84
C VAL A 421 -28.97 14.36 -3.70
N LEU A 422 -29.62 14.20 -2.54
CA LEU A 422 -29.01 13.57 -1.38
C LEU A 422 -28.67 12.10 -1.63
N LEU A 423 -29.53 11.37 -2.35
CA LEU A 423 -29.30 9.99 -2.75
C LEU A 423 -28.00 9.85 -3.54
N THR A 424 -27.80 10.67 -4.57
CA THR A 424 -26.60 10.62 -5.41
C THR A 424 -25.33 10.92 -4.61
N ILE A 425 -25.36 11.97 -3.79
CA ILE A 425 -24.20 12.35 -2.98
C ILE A 425 -23.91 11.27 -1.92
N THR A 426 -24.93 10.78 -1.23
CA THR A 426 -24.78 9.77 -0.18
C THR A 426 -24.30 8.44 -0.74
N LYS A 427 -24.76 8.02 -1.94
CA LYS A 427 -24.23 6.82 -2.62
C LYS A 427 -22.73 6.94 -2.88
N THR A 428 -22.29 8.13 -3.29
CA THR A 428 -20.87 8.41 -3.55
C THR A 428 -20.05 8.41 -2.25
N VAL A 429 -20.59 8.99 -1.18
CA VAL A 429 -19.94 8.99 0.14
C VAL A 429 -19.89 7.58 0.74
N ASP A 430 -20.94 6.78 0.60
CA ASP A 430 -20.96 5.38 1.03
C ASP A 430 -19.91 4.55 0.30
N TYR A 431 -19.78 4.75 -1.02
CA TYR A 431 -18.71 4.16 -1.82
C TYR A 431 -17.33 4.53 -1.28
N LEU A 432 -17.06 5.82 -1.03
CA LEU A 432 -15.79 6.29 -0.46
C LEU A 432 -15.52 5.68 0.92
N HIS A 433 -16.51 5.71 1.82
CA HIS A 433 -16.40 5.19 3.18
C HIS A 433 -16.15 3.67 3.19
N ALA A 434 -16.79 2.91 2.31
CA ALA A 434 -16.55 1.48 2.13
C ALA A 434 -15.12 1.18 1.64
N GLN A 435 -14.52 2.09 0.88
CA GLN A 435 -13.12 2.03 0.44
C GLN A 435 -12.12 2.60 1.46
N GLY A 436 -12.60 2.99 2.65
CA GLY A 436 -11.79 3.56 3.71
C GLY A 436 -11.41 5.02 3.48
N VAL A 437 -12.00 5.72 2.51
CA VAL A 437 -11.73 7.15 2.27
C VAL A 437 -12.75 8.00 3.01
N VAL A 438 -12.29 8.97 3.81
CA VAL A 438 -13.12 10.02 4.41
C VAL A 438 -12.77 11.36 3.78
N HIS A 439 -13.77 12.18 3.44
CA HIS A 439 -13.55 13.41 2.69
C HIS A 439 -13.04 14.55 3.59
N ARG A 440 -13.58 14.68 4.81
CA ARG A 440 -13.18 15.63 5.88
C ARG A 440 -13.36 17.12 5.57
N ASP A 441 -13.70 17.49 4.33
CA ASP A 441 -14.09 18.84 3.93
C ASP A 441 -15.30 18.84 2.99
N LEU A 442 -16.33 18.05 3.32
CA LEU A 442 -17.52 17.87 2.47
C LEU A 442 -18.52 19.03 2.60
N LYS A 443 -18.03 20.26 2.42
CA LYS A 443 -18.86 21.47 2.43
C LYS A 443 -19.65 21.63 1.13
N PRO A 444 -20.80 22.33 1.14
CA PRO A 444 -21.62 22.50 -0.06
C PRO A 444 -20.89 23.13 -1.26
N SER A 445 -19.91 24.00 -1.03
CA SER A 445 -19.10 24.61 -2.10
C SER A 445 -18.15 23.63 -2.80
N ASN A 446 -17.94 22.44 -2.23
CA ASN A 446 -17.12 21.36 -2.80
C ASN A 446 -17.98 20.32 -3.54
N ILE A 447 -19.29 20.58 -3.71
CA ILE A 447 -20.19 19.73 -4.51
C ILE A 447 -20.70 20.57 -5.67
N LEU A 448 -20.29 20.21 -6.89
CA LEU A 448 -20.53 21.00 -8.10
C LEU A 448 -21.28 20.20 -9.16
N TYR A 449 -21.89 20.91 -10.10
CA TYR A 449 -22.42 20.31 -11.32
C TYR A 449 -21.39 20.40 -12.46
N VAL A 450 -21.20 19.30 -13.19
CA VAL A 450 -20.34 19.31 -14.39
C VAL A 450 -20.96 20.12 -15.53
N ASP A 451 -22.30 20.21 -15.59
CA ASP A 451 -23.04 20.91 -16.64
C ASP A 451 -24.30 21.64 -16.11
N GLU A 452 -24.97 22.36 -17.00
CA GLU A 452 -26.13 23.17 -16.67
C GLU A 452 -27.45 22.37 -16.55
N SER A 453 -27.48 21.06 -16.79
CA SER A 453 -28.72 20.25 -16.78
C SER A 453 -29.48 20.31 -15.45
N GLY A 454 -28.75 20.36 -14.33
CA GLY A 454 -29.34 20.26 -12.99
C GLY A 454 -29.71 18.83 -12.58
N ASN A 455 -29.39 17.85 -13.42
CA ASN A 455 -29.64 16.44 -13.15
C ASN A 455 -28.74 15.93 -12.01
N PRO A 456 -29.24 15.10 -11.09
CA PRO A 456 -28.41 14.52 -10.03
C PRO A 456 -27.15 13.79 -10.57
N GLU A 457 -27.22 13.16 -11.74
CA GLU A 457 -26.10 12.46 -12.37
C GLU A 457 -24.93 13.38 -12.77
N SER A 458 -25.19 14.68 -12.98
CA SER A 458 -24.15 15.66 -13.29
C SER A 458 -23.45 16.23 -12.04
N ILE A 459 -23.81 15.78 -10.83
CA ILE A 459 -23.14 16.15 -9.59
C ILE A 459 -21.75 15.50 -9.50
N ARG A 460 -20.76 16.24 -9.03
CA ARG A 460 -19.40 15.79 -8.68
C ARG A 460 -19.02 16.28 -7.28
N ILE A 461 -18.53 15.36 -6.45
CA ILE A 461 -17.78 15.72 -5.24
C ILE A 461 -16.38 16.13 -5.67
N CYS A 462 -15.94 17.30 -5.20
CA CYS A 462 -14.71 17.96 -5.58
C CYS A 462 -13.84 18.26 -4.34
N ASP A 463 -12.58 18.63 -4.57
CA ASP A 463 -11.60 19.04 -3.55
C ASP A 463 -11.32 17.99 -2.46
N PHE A 464 -10.60 16.94 -2.85
CA PHE A 464 -10.14 15.87 -1.95
C PHE A 464 -8.90 16.26 -1.14
N GLY A 465 -8.64 17.55 -0.99
CA GLY A 465 -7.39 18.00 -0.39
C GLY A 465 -7.25 17.72 1.11
N PHE A 466 -8.36 17.58 1.82
CA PHE A 466 -8.36 17.18 3.22
C PHE A 466 -8.73 15.71 3.42
N ALA A 467 -9.05 15.02 2.32
CA ALA A 467 -9.44 13.64 2.34
C ALA A 467 -8.30 12.79 2.88
N LYS A 468 -8.66 11.74 3.59
CA LYS A 468 -7.72 10.76 4.10
C LYS A 468 -8.19 9.38 3.75
N GLN A 469 -7.26 8.57 3.27
CA GLN A 469 -7.50 7.16 3.16
C GLN A 469 -7.07 6.47 4.45
N LEU A 470 -7.92 5.58 4.95
CA LEU A 470 -7.65 4.77 6.12
C LEU A 470 -6.42 3.92 5.80
N ARG A 471 -5.40 4.10 6.64
CA ARG A 471 -4.15 3.37 6.55
C ARG A 471 -3.90 2.66 7.87
N ALA A 472 -3.40 1.43 7.83
CA ALA A 472 -2.82 0.83 9.03
C ALA A 472 -1.54 1.61 9.40
N GLU A 473 -1.00 1.38 10.61
CA GLU A 473 0.19 2.12 11.09
C GLU A 473 1.41 1.97 10.17
N ASN A 474 1.42 0.93 9.32
CA ASN A 474 2.40 0.66 8.29
C ASN A 474 2.10 1.35 6.93
N GLY A 475 1.10 2.23 6.85
CA GLY A 475 0.72 2.96 5.63
C GLY A 475 -0.17 2.20 4.64
N LEU A 476 -0.49 0.92 4.92
CA LEU A 476 -1.32 0.06 4.06
C LEU A 476 -2.76 0.57 4.00
N LEU A 477 -3.30 0.73 2.80
CA LEU A 477 -4.70 1.15 2.60
C LEU A 477 -5.65 0.07 3.12
N MET A 478 -6.55 0.45 4.01
CA MET A 478 -7.47 -0.46 4.71
C MET A 478 -8.91 -0.19 4.28
N THR A 479 -9.71 -1.26 4.21
CA THR A 479 -11.17 -1.16 4.10
C THR A 479 -11.83 -1.56 5.42
N PRO A 480 -12.89 -0.85 5.87
CA PRO A 480 -13.47 -1.08 7.21
C PRO A 480 -14.07 -2.47 7.41
N CYS A 481 -14.45 -3.16 6.33
CA CYS A 481 -15.29 -4.35 6.36
C CYS A 481 -14.54 -5.68 6.60
N TYR A 482 -13.22 -5.75 6.37
CA TYR A 482 -12.48 -7.02 6.38
C TYR A 482 -11.29 -7.07 7.35
N THR A 483 -10.96 -5.97 8.04
CA THR A 483 -9.69 -5.88 8.80
C THR A 483 -9.79 -5.19 10.16
N ALA A 484 -11.00 -5.00 10.70
CA ALA A 484 -11.24 -4.28 11.97
C ALA A 484 -10.48 -4.84 13.19
N ASN A 485 -10.07 -6.12 13.17
CA ASN A 485 -9.37 -6.76 14.27
C ASN A 485 -7.88 -6.35 14.43
N PHE A 486 -7.31 -5.63 13.46
CA PHE A 486 -5.87 -5.34 13.41
C PHE A 486 -5.53 -3.84 13.37
N VAL A 487 -6.52 -2.96 13.50
CA VAL A 487 -6.33 -1.50 13.47
C VAL A 487 -6.39 -0.96 14.90
N ALA A 488 -5.46 -0.08 15.25
CA ALA A 488 -5.43 0.55 16.57
C ALA A 488 -6.79 1.23 16.89
N PRO A 489 -7.36 1.02 18.09
CA PRO A 489 -8.70 1.47 18.42
C PRO A 489 -8.88 2.99 18.32
N GLU A 490 -7.83 3.78 18.53
CA GLU A 490 -7.81 5.23 18.35
C GLU A 490 -7.88 5.64 16.86
N VAL A 491 -7.29 4.86 15.95
CA VAL A 491 -7.36 5.11 14.50
C VAL A 491 -8.76 4.78 13.99
N LEU A 492 -9.36 3.66 14.43
CA LEU A 492 -10.75 3.32 14.12
C LEU A 492 -11.73 4.34 14.70
N LYS A 493 -11.52 4.79 15.94
CA LYS A 493 -12.36 5.85 16.55
C LYS A 493 -12.24 7.16 15.79
N ARG A 494 -11.03 7.55 15.40
CA ARG A 494 -10.80 8.77 14.60
C ARG A 494 -11.41 8.67 13.21
N GLN A 495 -11.28 7.53 12.54
CA GLN A 495 -11.88 7.32 11.22
C GLN A 495 -13.41 7.28 11.31
N GLY A 496 -13.97 6.60 12.32
CA GLY A 496 -15.41 6.60 12.57
C GLY A 496 -15.94 8.01 12.89
N TYR A 497 -15.17 8.80 13.63
CA TYR A 497 -15.47 10.21 13.87
C TYR A 497 -15.41 11.04 12.58
N ASP A 498 -14.35 10.90 11.76
CA ASP A 498 -14.18 11.62 10.50
C ASP A 498 -15.29 11.25 9.50
N ALA A 499 -15.66 9.97 9.41
CA ALA A 499 -16.79 9.50 8.59
C ALA A 499 -18.12 10.08 9.09
N ALA A 500 -18.34 10.15 10.41
CA ALA A 500 -19.51 10.80 10.99
C ALA A 500 -19.53 12.32 10.71
N CYS A 501 -18.37 12.98 10.53
CA CYS A 501 -18.29 14.39 10.15
C CYS A 501 -18.72 14.63 8.69
N ASP A 502 -18.42 13.70 7.77
CA ASP A 502 -18.94 13.75 6.41
C ASP A 502 -20.48 13.68 6.41
N ILE A 503 -21.07 12.77 7.21
CA ILE A 503 -22.53 12.65 7.34
C ILE A 503 -23.16 13.89 7.98
N TRP A 504 -22.49 14.48 8.98
CA TRP A 504 -22.94 15.74 9.56
C TRP A 504 -23.00 16.87 8.52
N SER A 505 -21.97 16.95 7.67
CA SER A 505 -21.94 17.93 6.57
C SER A 505 -23.08 17.71 5.57
N LEU A 506 -23.40 16.45 5.24
CA LEU A 506 -24.59 16.13 4.44
C LEU A 506 -25.91 16.48 5.15
N GLY A 507 -25.96 16.38 6.48
CA GLY A 507 -27.10 16.82 7.28
C GLY A 507 -27.29 18.34 7.22
N VAL A 508 -26.20 19.10 7.27
CA VAL A 508 -26.21 20.57 7.10
C VAL A 508 -26.69 20.93 5.69
N LEU A 509 -26.21 20.22 4.67
CA LEU A 509 -26.67 20.37 3.29
C LEU A 509 -28.17 20.09 3.18
N LEU A 510 -28.66 18.95 3.69
CA LEU A 510 -30.07 18.57 3.66
C LEU A 510 -30.95 19.62 4.37
N TYR A 511 -30.58 20.03 5.58
CA TYR A 511 -31.28 21.09 6.31
C TYR A 511 -31.43 22.35 5.45
N THR A 512 -30.34 22.76 4.80
CA THR A 512 -30.30 23.97 3.98
C THR A 512 -31.12 23.82 2.69
N MET A 513 -31.09 22.65 2.05
CA MET A 513 -31.92 22.37 0.87
C MET A 513 -33.42 22.45 1.19
N LEU A 514 -33.83 21.95 2.36
CA LEU A 514 -35.23 21.90 2.78
C LEU A 514 -35.80 23.27 3.17
N THR A 515 -34.96 24.16 3.70
CA THR A 515 -35.42 25.39 4.35
C THR A 515 -34.90 26.69 3.75
N GLY A 516 -33.82 26.63 2.97
CA GLY A 516 -33.13 27.80 2.44
C GLY A 516 -32.29 28.57 3.47
N TYR A 517 -32.03 28.02 4.66
CA TYR A 517 -31.12 28.62 5.65
C TYR A 517 -30.30 27.56 6.39
N THR A 518 -29.21 27.96 7.04
CA THR A 518 -28.30 27.00 7.71
C THR A 518 -28.74 26.70 9.15
N PRO A 519 -28.50 25.49 9.69
CA PRO A 519 -29.00 25.10 11.01
C PRO A 519 -28.32 25.83 12.19
N PHE A 520 -27.10 26.32 12.02
CA PHE A 520 -26.27 26.80 13.14
C PHE A 520 -25.77 28.25 13.00
N ALA A 521 -25.91 28.86 11.83
CA ALA A 521 -25.56 30.27 11.60
C ALA A 521 -26.72 31.01 10.91
N ASN A 522 -27.00 32.22 11.39
CA ASN A 522 -28.04 33.09 10.85
C ASN A 522 -27.51 33.98 9.71
N GLY A 523 -26.19 34.16 9.63
CA GLY A 523 -25.53 35.03 8.66
C GLY A 523 -24.01 34.99 8.79
N PRO A 524 -23.28 35.76 7.95
CA PRO A 524 -21.81 35.84 8.00
C PRO A 524 -21.27 36.54 9.25
N ASP A 525 -22.09 37.34 9.93
CA ASP A 525 -21.69 38.16 11.08
C ASP A 525 -21.76 37.40 12.42
N ASP A 526 -22.32 36.19 12.42
CA ASP A 526 -22.36 35.34 13.61
C ASP A 526 -20.94 35.01 14.08
N THR A 527 -20.69 35.14 15.37
CA THR A 527 -19.35 34.86 15.92
C THR A 527 -19.09 33.35 15.94
N PRO A 528 -17.84 32.91 15.75
CA PRO A 528 -17.48 31.50 15.86
C PRO A 528 -17.89 30.86 17.19
N GLU A 529 -17.83 31.62 18.28
CA GLU A 529 -18.21 31.17 19.62
C GLU A 529 -19.71 30.87 19.72
N GLU A 530 -20.57 31.73 19.14
CA GLU A 530 -22.02 31.51 19.09
C GLU A 530 -22.39 30.31 18.22
N ILE A 531 -21.74 30.18 17.06
CA ILE A 531 -21.94 29.04 16.15
C ILE A 531 -21.56 27.74 16.85
N LEU A 532 -20.37 27.68 17.46
CA LEU A 532 -19.90 26.49 18.19
C LEU A 532 -20.78 26.16 19.38
N ALA A 533 -21.33 27.17 20.08
CA ALA A 533 -22.28 26.94 21.17
C ALA A 533 -23.58 26.28 20.66
N ARG A 534 -24.11 26.73 19.51
CA ARG A 534 -25.29 26.11 18.89
C ARG A 534 -25.01 24.67 18.45
N ILE A 535 -23.89 24.44 17.77
CA ILE A 535 -23.45 23.09 17.36
C ILE A 535 -23.30 22.17 18.58
N GLY A 536 -22.59 22.62 19.62
CA GLY A 536 -22.34 21.86 20.84
C GLY A 536 -23.60 21.57 21.65
N SER A 537 -24.61 22.45 21.58
CA SER A 537 -25.91 22.20 22.22
C SER A 537 -26.74 21.13 21.49
N GLY A 538 -26.42 20.85 20.22
CA GLY A 538 -27.19 19.94 19.36
C GLY A 538 -28.61 20.44 19.04
N LYS A 539 -28.95 21.69 19.38
CA LYS A 539 -30.29 22.25 19.18
C LYS A 539 -30.36 23.03 17.87
N PHE A 540 -31.28 22.62 17.01
CA PHE A 540 -31.67 23.33 15.79
C PHE A 540 -33.19 23.21 15.61
N SER A 541 -33.82 24.17 14.95
CA SER A 541 -35.27 24.14 14.75
C SER A 541 -35.64 23.11 13.68
N LEU A 542 -36.64 22.27 13.97
CA LEU A 542 -37.33 21.39 13.02
C LEU A 542 -38.85 21.64 13.01
N SER A 543 -39.28 22.76 13.59
CA SER A 543 -40.69 23.14 13.72
C SER A 543 -40.91 24.63 13.46
N GLY A 544 -42.10 24.98 12.99
CA GLY A 544 -42.45 26.36 12.70
C GLY A 544 -41.83 26.91 11.41
N GLY A 545 -42.41 28.01 10.92
CA GLY A 545 -41.94 28.70 9.71
C GLY A 545 -41.85 27.78 8.50
N TYR A 546 -40.65 27.66 7.93
CA TYR A 546 -40.35 26.84 6.75
C TYR A 546 -40.54 25.33 6.98
N TRP A 547 -40.42 24.85 8.22
CA TRP A 547 -40.59 23.43 8.55
C TRP A 547 -42.04 22.95 8.56
N ASN A 548 -43.01 23.86 8.52
CA ASN A 548 -44.43 23.49 8.52
C ASN A 548 -44.84 22.74 7.25
N SER A 549 -44.17 23.00 6.13
CA SER A 549 -44.42 22.32 4.84
C SER A 549 -43.53 21.09 4.62
N VAL A 550 -42.61 20.79 5.54
CA VAL A 550 -41.64 19.69 5.41
C VAL A 550 -42.19 18.44 6.10
N SER A 551 -42.05 17.29 5.44
CA SER A 551 -42.51 15.98 5.93
C SER A 551 -41.80 15.56 7.21
N ASP A 552 -42.49 14.77 8.03
CA ASP A 552 -41.91 14.26 9.27
C ASP A 552 -40.79 13.25 9.03
N THR A 553 -40.82 12.53 7.90
CA THR A 553 -39.73 11.63 7.49
C THR A 553 -38.48 12.39 7.09
N ALA A 554 -38.60 13.59 6.52
CA ALA A 554 -37.45 14.47 6.27
C ALA A 554 -36.86 15.00 7.59
N LYS A 555 -37.71 15.47 8.50
CA LYS A 555 -37.30 15.96 9.83
C LYS A 555 -36.57 14.88 10.62
N ASP A 556 -37.09 13.66 10.60
CA ASP A 556 -36.47 12.50 11.25
C ASP A 556 -35.07 12.22 10.68
N LEU A 557 -34.92 12.20 9.35
CA LEU A 557 -33.61 12.02 8.71
C LEU A 557 -32.61 13.12 9.10
N VAL A 558 -33.02 14.38 9.01
CA VAL A 558 -32.19 15.54 9.39
C VAL A 558 -31.75 15.43 10.86
N SER A 559 -32.68 15.08 11.76
CA SER A 559 -32.39 14.93 13.18
C SER A 559 -31.31 13.88 13.46
N LYS A 560 -31.34 12.77 12.73
CA LYS A 560 -30.39 11.65 12.87
C LYS A 560 -29.04 11.92 12.18
N MET A 561 -29.02 12.70 11.10
CA MET A 561 -27.76 13.12 10.44
C MET A 561 -27.04 14.23 11.20
N LEU A 562 -27.79 15.13 11.86
CA LEU A 562 -27.25 16.24 12.66
C LEU A 562 -27.16 15.90 14.16
N HIS A 563 -27.29 14.63 14.53
CA HIS A 563 -27.15 14.21 15.92
C HIS A 563 -25.77 14.60 16.47
N VAL A 564 -25.74 15.23 17.66
CA VAL A 564 -24.51 15.80 18.25
C VAL A 564 -23.49 14.70 18.59
N ASP A 565 -23.95 13.58 19.13
CA ASP A 565 -23.12 12.40 19.37
C ASP A 565 -22.87 11.64 18.06
N PRO A 566 -21.62 11.52 17.59
CA PRO A 566 -21.28 10.83 16.35
C PRO A 566 -21.60 9.33 16.38
N HIS A 567 -21.71 8.70 17.55
CA HIS A 567 -22.04 7.27 17.66
C HIS A 567 -23.53 6.98 17.44
N GLN A 568 -24.39 7.98 17.63
CA GLN A 568 -25.83 7.91 17.36
C GLN A 568 -26.19 8.47 15.98
N ARG A 569 -25.22 9.11 15.31
CA ARG A 569 -25.37 9.64 13.96
C ARG A 569 -25.41 8.49 12.95
N LEU A 570 -26.25 8.63 11.93
CA LEU A 570 -26.33 7.62 10.86
C LEU A 570 -25.00 7.50 10.11
N THR A 571 -24.72 6.30 9.60
CA THR A 571 -23.71 6.09 8.56
C THR A 571 -24.30 6.34 7.17
N ALA A 572 -23.45 6.50 6.14
CA ALA A 572 -23.91 6.66 4.75
C ALA A 572 -24.85 5.52 4.32
N ALA A 573 -24.44 4.27 4.57
CA ALA A 573 -25.26 3.08 4.34
C ALA A 573 -26.62 3.10 5.05
N GLN A 574 -26.71 3.69 6.26
CA GLN A 574 -27.97 3.82 6.99
C GLN A 574 -28.85 4.94 6.42
N VAL A 575 -28.28 6.06 5.99
CA VAL A 575 -29.00 7.13 5.28
C VAL A 575 -29.65 6.58 4.01
N LEU A 576 -28.92 5.76 3.23
CA LEU A 576 -29.45 5.13 2.00
C LEU A 576 -30.62 4.18 2.25
N LYS A 577 -30.79 3.68 3.48
CA LYS A 577 -31.90 2.81 3.89
C LYS A 577 -33.05 3.58 4.55
N HIS A 578 -32.90 4.90 4.74
CA HIS A 578 -33.91 5.70 5.40
C HIS A 578 -35.18 5.79 4.55
N PRO A 579 -36.40 5.74 5.14
CA PRO A 579 -37.65 5.80 4.39
C PRO A 579 -37.75 7.01 3.45
N TRP A 580 -37.24 8.17 3.88
CA TRP A 580 -37.22 9.40 3.06
C TRP A 580 -36.37 9.27 1.79
N ILE A 581 -35.34 8.41 1.79
CA ILE A 581 -34.51 8.12 0.61
C ILE A 581 -35.10 6.98 -0.21
N VAL A 582 -35.46 5.87 0.45
CA VAL A 582 -35.95 4.65 -0.22
C VAL A 582 -37.30 4.88 -0.92
N HIS A 583 -38.19 5.65 -0.31
CA HIS A 583 -39.53 5.94 -0.83
C HIS A 583 -39.60 7.34 -1.46
N CYS A 584 -38.55 7.76 -2.19
CA CYS A 584 -38.48 9.07 -2.84
C CYS A 584 -39.67 9.36 -3.78
N ASP A 585 -40.26 8.32 -4.38
CA ASP A 585 -41.45 8.42 -5.23
C ASP A 585 -42.72 8.85 -4.46
N GLN A 586 -42.75 8.66 -3.15
CA GLN A 586 -43.89 9.01 -2.29
C GLN A 586 -43.75 10.41 -1.66
N LEU A 587 -42.62 11.09 -1.90
CA LEU A 587 -42.34 12.38 -1.29
C LEU A 587 -43.20 13.51 -1.89
N PRO A 588 -43.46 14.56 -1.09
CA PRO A 588 -44.07 15.78 -1.57
C PRO A 588 -43.35 16.38 -2.79
N GLN A 589 -44.13 16.65 -3.84
CA GLN A 589 -43.65 17.33 -5.06
C GLN A 589 -44.01 18.82 -5.07
N PHE A 590 -44.77 19.30 -4.08
CA PHE A 590 -45.05 20.72 -3.97
C PHE A 590 -43.77 21.50 -3.63
N GLN A 591 -43.75 22.77 -4.04
CA GLN A 591 -42.61 23.65 -3.81
C GLN A 591 -42.36 23.84 -2.30
N LEU A 592 -41.11 23.66 -1.87
CA LEU A 592 -40.69 23.96 -0.51
C LEU A 592 -40.78 25.46 -0.23
N ASN A 593 -41.35 25.81 0.92
CA ASN A 593 -41.29 27.17 1.43
C ASN A 593 -39.89 27.41 2.01
N ARG A 594 -39.10 28.27 1.38
CA ARG A 594 -37.68 28.48 1.71
C ARG A 594 -37.34 29.96 1.82
N GLN A 595 -36.30 30.27 2.58
CA GLN A 595 -35.74 31.62 2.61
C GLN A 595 -35.09 31.96 1.26
N ASP A 596 -35.53 33.05 0.63
CA ASP A 596 -34.96 33.55 -0.63
C ASP A 596 -33.81 34.53 -0.36
N ALA A 597 -32.70 34.02 0.16
CA ALA A 597 -31.51 34.81 0.48
C ALA A 597 -30.19 34.03 0.25
N PRO A 598 -29.92 33.55 -0.99
CA PRO A 598 -28.79 32.66 -1.26
C PRO A 598 -27.42 33.23 -0.84
N HIS A 599 -27.22 34.55 -0.95
CA HIS A 599 -25.99 35.21 -0.51
C HIS A 599 -25.79 35.16 1.02
N LEU A 600 -26.88 35.30 1.80
CA LEU A 600 -26.84 35.19 3.26
C LEU A 600 -26.51 33.76 3.69
N VAL A 601 -27.12 32.78 3.03
CA VAL A 601 -26.86 31.35 3.25
C VAL A 601 -25.39 31.01 3.00
N LYS A 602 -24.82 31.52 1.90
CA LYS A 602 -23.42 31.29 1.56
C LYS A 602 -22.47 31.87 2.60
N GLY A 603 -22.75 33.09 3.08
CA GLY A 603 -22.01 33.73 4.17
C GLY A 603 -22.11 32.95 5.49
N ALA A 604 -23.32 32.53 5.88
CA ALA A 604 -23.57 31.73 7.07
C ALA A 604 -22.88 30.36 7.01
N MET A 605 -22.88 29.70 5.84
CA MET A 605 -22.20 28.44 5.61
C MET A 605 -20.68 28.60 5.76
N ALA A 606 -20.10 29.64 5.15
CA ALA A 606 -18.68 29.94 5.27
C ALA A 606 -18.28 30.24 6.73
N ALA A 607 -19.09 31.01 7.46
CA ALA A 607 -18.88 31.28 8.88
C ALA A 607 -18.91 29.98 9.72
N THR A 608 -19.85 29.07 9.42
CA THR A 608 -19.97 27.78 10.10
C THR A 608 -18.73 26.90 9.93
N TYR A 609 -18.27 26.70 8.69
CA TYR A 609 -17.06 25.90 8.43
C TYR A 609 -15.78 26.60 8.92
N SER A 610 -15.73 27.93 8.90
CA SER A 610 -14.62 28.70 9.49
C SER A 610 -14.55 28.52 11.01
N ALA A 611 -15.69 28.49 11.70
CA ALA A 611 -15.75 28.26 13.14
C ALA A 611 -15.27 26.84 13.52
N LEU A 612 -15.69 25.83 12.76
CA LEU A 612 -15.29 24.43 12.96
C LEU A 612 -13.80 24.17 12.74
N ASN A 613 -13.15 24.93 11.86
CA ASN A 613 -11.75 24.74 11.51
C ASN A 613 -10.76 25.53 12.38
N ARG A 614 -11.22 26.32 13.36
CA ARG A 614 -10.34 27.09 14.26
C ARG A 614 -9.72 26.19 15.35
N ASN A 615 -8.43 25.87 15.18
CA ASN A 615 -7.58 25.37 16.27
C ASN A 615 -6.70 26.50 16.82
N GLN A 616 -7.01 27.03 18.00
CA GLN A 616 -6.04 27.87 18.73
C GLN A 616 -4.96 26.96 19.32
N SER A 617 -3.77 27.00 18.72
CA SER A 617 -2.59 26.40 19.34
C SER A 617 -2.18 27.27 20.54
N PRO A 618 -1.90 26.69 21.72
CA PRO A 618 -1.41 27.48 22.85
C PRO A 618 -0.10 28.15 22.47
N VAL A 619 0.01 29.45 22.71
CA VAL A 619 1.24 30.20 22.51
C VAL A 619 2.25 29.70 23.55
N LEU A 620 3.33 29.08 23.09
CA LEU A 620 4.40 28.61 23.97
C LEU A 620 5.05 29.80 24.67
N GLU A 621 5.12 29.74 25.99
CA GLU A 621 5.79 30.77 26.78
C GLU A 621 7.32 30.66 26.68
N PRO A 622 8.07 31.74 26.96
CA PRO A 622 9.53 31.70 26.93
C PRO A 622 10.11 30.58 27.79
N VAL A 623 11.18 29.94 27.31
CA VAL A 623 11.86 28.79 27.95
C VAL A 623 12.15 29.04 29.44
N GLY A 624 12.41 30.29 29.85
CA GLY A 624 12.66 30.67 31.25
C GLY A 624 11.48 30.47 32.22
N ARG A 625 10.25 30.29 31.72
CA ARG A 625 9.09 29.91 32.54
C ARG A 625 9.00 28.41 32.82
N SER A 626 9.83 27.58 32.16
CA SER A 626 9.97 26.18 32.50
C SER A 626 10.69 26.01 33.83
N THR A 627 10.07 25.27 34.76
CA THR A 627 10.67 24.90 36.06
C THR A 627 12.00 24.16 35.91
N LEU A 628 12.19 23.42 34.81
CA LEU A 628 13.46 22.75 34.48
C LEU A 628 14.55 23.75 34.06
N ALA A 629 14.19 24.77 33.29
CA ALA A 629 15.12 25.83 32.87
C ALA A 629 15.57 26.68 34.06
N GLN A 630 14.65 26.97 35.01
CA GLN A 630 14.96 27.66 36.26
C GLN A 630 15.97 26.86 37.10
N ARG A 631 15.81 25.54 37.22
CA ARG A 631 16.77 24.67 37.94
C ARG A 631 18.15 24.62 37.29
N ARG A 632 18.26 24.79 35.97
CA ARG A 632 19.53 24.79 35.24
C ARG A 632 20.23 26.15 35.25
N GLY A 633 19.47 27.25 35.34
CA GLY A 633 20.02 28.61 35.50
C GLY A 633 20.75 28.82 36.83
N VAL A 634 20.36 28.09 37.88
CA VAL A 634 20.94 28.24 39.23
C VAL A 634 22.33 27.57 39.37
N LYS A 635 22.76 26.71 38.44
CA LYS A 635 24.08 26.04 38.50
C LYS A 635 25.23 26.77 37.80
N LYS A 636 25.03 28.00 37.32
CA LYS A 636 26.10 28.87 36.78
C LYS A 636 26.34 30.09 37.68
N ILE A 637 26.70 29.84 38.94
CA ILE A 637 27.42 30.83 39.74
C ILE A 637 28.70 30.15 40.26
N THR A 638 29.78 30.52 39.57
CA THR A 638 31.22 30.42 39.87
C THR A 638 31.65 29.90 41.25
N SER A 639 32.38 28.79 41.27
CA SER A 639 33.41 28.51 42.29
C SER A 639 34.79 28.79 41.68
N THR A 640 35.09 30.08 41.59
CA THR A 640 36.45 30.64 41.51
C THR A 640 36.39 32.01 42.19
N ALA A 641 36.24 31.99 43.51
CA ALA A 641 36.63 33.09 44.40
C ALA A 641 36.66 32.56 45.85
N LEU A 642 37.90 32.52 46.38
CA LEU A 642 38.34 32.31 47.76
C LEU A 642 38.33 30.88 48.30
#